data_AF-A0AAV9G1C2-F1
#
_entry.id   AF-A0AAV9G1C2-F1
#
_cell.length_a   1.000
_cell.length_b   1.000
_cell.length_c   1.000
_cell.angle_alpha   90.00
_cell.angle_beta   90.00
_cell.angle_gamma   90.00
#
_symmetry.space_group_name_H-M   'P 1'
#
loop_
_entity.id
_entity.type
_entity.pdbx_description
1 polymer ?
#
loop_
_entity_poly.entity_id
_entity_poly.type
_entity_poly.pdbx_seq_one_letter_code
_entity_poly.pdbx_strand_id
1 'polypeptide(L)'
;MVPDSNVLQHFPPSRRAASHLTNAPGERGTTCGGGIAGDLPLDPEDGPTAGQKRQLVGFPLGAHQLAKLDAALRLKVEENIEYGRFSDFTIYLGCKNTKLQFMSSVEADASGSGAAGFKVVADRFREQWDKCFDAQLLPGDKVFVDVGKQTTAVDTGLPYDEGRGVAETFLYRNCCLEAVVHARERWLDSHVTAHEDDDDEPREDDPRVPYPALAYYPWAMTGEAGCITLTSNPGGLEAATGLVYSQYYNLVKAPFDAQKVYALQPPAYENLALDPLYVRQLAQHGRAVTINQQALRRAYLMSKKRAALSIRECGGRSYGVREEHRVTMTLFSSIYDVWDRVAAAATAAAASPNMPLPWFSIRTDDMMDFLKAQCNRHCFLFEHISTRTSLMFSLAETVVMVIALRCLRYCYGSSAMYREPLLFGDEWTQKEWTPQEVGAGLAERRRMGLAMCRSMVQHGFGWWKPGLFQWEMWRFKSPVTRMLLVGNLLVHAQYRRRWRAVRDVQNINVSMLQARLWYDDHQLATKPEAQAVWSEFLHCVALRQFDLDVWAKVHDEDASYPELLPAAEATRRRPPVFCWEVMKGMFYDRGREDRVPTHPHLITGNKTPSERLDPMRNIEILFRWNDKHPRKSWSAASYRVVTQLAHASINSYLGPVAADKWLADLLSLVLLTRWILPYSGQGRFIDCTKSAKTQTPPLIRRCKWFSTTLARP
;
A
#
# COMPACT_ATOMS: atom_id res chain seq x y z
N MET A 1 1.29 7.03 13.27
CA MET A 1 1.55 5.60 12.96
C MET A 1 0.67 4.81 13.90
N VAL A 2 -0.38 4.17 13.40
CA VAL A 2 -1.26 3.31 14.21
C VAL A 2 -1.31 1.94 13.51
N PRO A 3 -1.10 0.82 14.22
CA PRO A 3 -0.79 -0.47 13.61
C PRO A 3 -2.02 -1.18 13.04
N ASP A 4 -1.70 -2.24 12.32
CA ASP A 4 -2.52 -3.22 11.63
C ASP A 4 -3.69 -3.78 12.48
N SER A 5 -4.80 -4.16 11.84
CA SER A 5 -6.09 -4.51 12.46
C SER A 5 -6.15 -5.90 13.08
N ASN A 6 -5.05 -6.33 13.72
CA ASN A 6 -5.01 -7.57 14.48
C ASN A 6 -4.84 -7.18 15.96
N VAL A 7 -5.86 -7.45 16.79
CA VAL A 7 -5.91 -7.04 18.21
C VAL A 7 -4.72 -7.52 19.05
N LEU A 8 -3.99 -8.54 18.59
CA LEU A 8 -2.70 -8.94 19.18
C LEU A 8 -1.63 -7.81 19.18
N GLN A 9 -1.81 -6.75 18.39
CA GLN A 9 -0.92 -5.59 18.33
C GLN A 9 -1.27 -4.48 19.34
N HIS A 10 -2.45 -4.53 19.98
CA HIS A 10 -2.88 -3.56 21.01
C HIS A 10 -2.45 -3.94 22.42
N PHE A 11 -1.85 -5.13 22.60
CA PHE A 11 -1.15 -5.46 23.83
C PHE A 11 0.18 -4.67 23.90
N PRO A 12 0.59 -4.21 25.09
CA PRO A 12 1.93 -3.68 25.31
C PRO A 12 2.99 -4.62 24.71
N PRO A 13 4.11 -4.12 24.17
CA PRO A 13 5.15 -4.94 23.54
C PRO A 13 5.63 -6.13 24.41
N SER A 14 5.49 -6.04 25.72
CA SER A 14 5.80 -7.08 26.71
C SER A 14 4.86 -8.31 26.69
N ARG A 15 3.75 -8.30 25.95
CA ARG A 15 2.70 -9.33 26.00
C ARG A 15 2.44 -10.06 24.66
N ARG A 16 3.37 -9.97 23.68
CA ARG A 16 3.21 -10.63 22.37
C ARG A 16 3.67 -12.09 22.41
N ALA A 17 2.72 -13.02 22.32
CA ALA A 17 2.96 -14.45 22.21
C ALA A 17 3.29 -14.89 20.77
N ALA A 18 4.20 -15.87 20.64
CA ALA A 18 4.43 -16.60 19.40
C ALA A 18 3.23 -17.51 19.07
N SER A 19 2.75 -17.48 17.82
CA SER A 19 1.58 -18.25 17.39
C SER A 19 1.96 -19.66 16.95
N HIS A 20 1.37 -20.69 17.56
CA HIS A 20 1.36 -22.06 17.04
C HIS A 20 0.07 -22.31 16.24
N LEU A 21 0.15 -23.02 15.12
CA LEU A 21 -0.97 -23.42 14.28
C LEU A 21 -1.24 -24.91 14.55
N THR A 22 -2.40 -25.24 15.12
CA THR A 22 -2.88 -26.62 15.23
C THR A 22 -4.10 -26.80 14.34
N ASN A 23 -4.01 -27.72 13.38
CA ASN A 23 -5.13 -28.10 12.50
C ASN A 23 -6.08 -29.03 13.26
N ALA A 24 -7.38 -28.80 13.10
CA ALA A 24 -8.41 -29.80 13.42
C ALA A 24 -8.62 -30.72 12.19
N PRO A 25 -8.90 -32.02 12.38
CA PRO A 25 -9.20 -32.94 11.30
C PRO A 25 -10.65 -32.76 10.84
N GLY A 26 -10.86 -32.35 9.58
CA GLY A 26 -12.21 -32.14 9.06
C GLY A 26 -12.32 -31.57 7.64
N GLU A 27 -11.37 -31.86 6.75
CA GLU A 27 -11.52 -31.66 5.29
C GLU A 27 -11.19 -32.96 4.53
N ARG A 28 -11.55 -34.11 5.11
CA ARG A 28 -11.57 -35.40 4.39
C ARG A 28 -12.99 -35.66 3.93
N GLY A 29 -13.36 -35.12 2.78
CA GLY A 29 -14.71 -35.37 2.25
C GLY A 29 -15.05 -34.70 0.92
N THR A 30 -14.09 -34.40 0.03
CA THR A 30 -14.47 -34.00 -1.35
C THR A 30 -13.41 -34.24 -2.43
N THR A 31 -12.48 -35.18 -2.24
CA THR A 31 -11.59 -35.62 -3.33
C THR A 31 -11.42 -37.14 -3.33
N CYS A 32 -12.52 -37.86 -3.55
CA CYS A 32 -12.50 -39.25 -3.98
C CYS A 32 -13.58 -39.44 -5.05
N GLY A 33 -13.18 -39.60 -6.31
CA GLY A 33 -14.09 -39.99 -7.38
C GLY A 33 -13.67 -39.47 -8.76
N GLY A 34 -12.74 -40.17 -9.42
CA GLY A 34 -12.38 -39.88 -10.80
C GLY A 34 -10.96 -40.27 -11.16
N GLY A 35 -10.61 -41.55 -10.97
CA GLY A 35 -9.39 -42.09 -11.56
C GLY A 35 -9.59 -42.27 -13.06
N ILE A 36 -8.77 -41.62 -13.88
CA ILE A 36 -8.32 -42.16 -15.16
C ILE A 36 -6.81 -41.93 -15.21
N ALA A 37 -6.08 -43.05 -15.11
CA ALA A 37 -4.67 -43.14 -15.42
C ALA A 37 -4.44 -42.93 -16.92
N GLY A 38 -3.37 -42.23 -17.28
CA GLY A 38 -2.92 -42.04 -18.65
C GLY A 38 -1.50 -41.49 -18.67
N ASP A 39 -0.60 -42.28 -19.25
CA ASP A 39 0.85 -42.28 -19.14
C ASP A 39 1.61 -41.13 -19.86
N LEU A 40 2.66 -40.64 -19.17
CA LEU A 40 4.03 -40.26 -19.62
C LEU A 40 4.27 -39.11 -20.64
N PRO A 41 5.50 -38.54 -20.76
CA PRO A 41 6.69 -38.66 -19.91
C PRO A 41 7.27 -37.31 -19.41
N LEU A 42 8.06 -37.42 -18.34
CA LEU A 42 9.00 -36.42 -17.83
C LEU A 42 10.17 -36.22 -18.79
N ASP A 43 10.57 -34.98 -19.03
CA ASP A 43 11.93 -34.62 -19.44
C ASP A 43 12.56 -33.69 -18.40
N PRO A 44 13.88 -33.79 -18.15
CA PRO A 44 14.46 -33.55 -16.85
C PRO A 44 15.52 -32.44 -16.91
N GLU A 45 15.13 -31.17 -16.81
CA GLU A 45 16.08 -30.09 -16.53
C GLU A 45 15.42 -28.97 -15.74
N ASP A 46 15.34 -29.13 -14.42
CA ASP A 46 15.41 -28.00 -13.49
C ASP A 46 15.88 -28.50 -12.12
N GLY A 47 16.93 -27.86 -11.62
CA GLY A 47 17.67 -28.20 -10.41
C GLY A 47 16.86 -28.12 -9.10
N PRO A 48 17.51 -28.43 -7.97
CA PRO A 48 16.85 -28.92 -6.77
C PRO A 48 15.86 -27.89 -6.21
N THR A 49 14.58 -28.24 -6.29
CA THR A 49 13.51 -27.53 -5.61
C THR A 49 13.76 -27.61 -4.11
N ALA A 50 13.85 -26.42 -3.51
CA ALA A 50 13.95 -26.22 -2.07
C ALA A 50 12.93 -27.09 -1.33
N GLY A 51 13.45 -27.83 -0.34
CA GLY A 51 12.76 -28.91 0.35
C GLY A 51 11.33 -28.58 0.76
N GLN A 52 10.41 -29.44 0.32
CA GLN A 52 9.15 -29.67 1.02
C GLN A 52 9.47 -29.96 2.48
N LYS A 53 9.30 -28.96 3.36
CA LYS A 53 9.33 -29.18 4.81
C LYS A 53 8.19 -30.15 5.14
N ARG A 54 8.55 -31.40 5.43
CA ARG A 54 7.68 -32.35 6.13
C ARG A 54 7.19 -31.66 7.41
N GLN A 55 5.87 -31.59 7.52
CA GLN A 55 5.11 -30.99 8.62
C GLN A 55 5.45 -31.74 9.92
N LEU A 56 5.84 -31.01 10.97
CA LEU A 56 6.14 -31.56 12.29
C LEU A 56 4.84 -32.05 12.95
N VAL A 57 4.89 -33.27 13.49
CA VAL A 57 3.85 -33.91 14.29
C VAL A 57 3.48 -33.00 15.48
N GLY A 58 2.19 -32.71 15.66
CA GLY A 58 1.70 -31.95 16.81
C GLY A 58 1.65 -32.84 18.06
N PHE A 59 2.42 -32.50 19.09
CA PHE A 59 2.31 -33.12 20.41
C PHE A 59 1.30 -32.34 21.26
N PRO A 60 0.28 -32.98 21.85
CA PRO A 60 -0.54 -32.35 22.87
C PRO A 60 0.30 -32.15 24.13
N LEU A 61 0.45 -30.90 24.58
CA LEU A 61 1.16 -30.57 25.81
C LEU A 61 0.19 -30.78 26.97
N GLY A 62 0.46 -31.75 27.85
CA GLY A 62 -0.37 -32.00 29.03
C GLY A 62 -0.16 -30.95 30.11
N ALA A 63 -1.19 -30.65 30.93
CA ALA A 63 -1.11 -29.67 32.01
C ALA A 63 0.09 -29.90 32.96
N HIS A 64 0.39 -31.16 33.27
CA HIS A 64 1.54 -31.56 34.10
C HIS A 64 2.92 -31.20 33.50
N GLN A 65 2.99 -30.95 32.19
CA GLN A 65 4.22 -30.53 31.51
C GLN A 65 4.40 -29.00 31.53
N LEU A 66 3.33 -28.23 31.68
CA LEU A 66 3.41 -26.77 31.76
C LEU A 66 4.15 -26.31 33.02
N ALA A 67 3.87 -26.93 34.17
CA ALA A 67 4.59 -26.63 35.42
C ALA A 67 6.09 -26.91 35.30
N LYS A 68 6.47 -28.03 34.65
CA LYS A 68 7.87 -28.37 34.39
C LYS A 68 8.53 -27.41 33.41
N LEU A 69 7.80 -26.97 32.39
CA LEU A 69 8.28 -26.02 31.39
C LEU A 69 8.47 -24.62 31.99
N ASP A 70 7.52 -24.13 32.78
CA ASP A 70 7.62 -22.84 33.48
C ASP A 70 8.81 -22.84 34.43
N ALA A 71 8.95 -23.87 35.29
CA ALA A 71 10.09 -24.01 36.18
C ALA A 71 11.43 -24.04 35.43
N ALA A 72 11.53 -24.82 34.34
CA ALA A 72 12.75 -24.90 33.54
C ALA A 72 13.09 -23.59 32.82
N LEU A 73 12.09 -22.83 32.36
CA LEU A 73 12.29 -21.54 31.73
C LEU A 73 12.69 -20.46 32.75
N ARG A 74 12.09 -20.48 33.95
CA ARG A 74 12.47 -19.58 35.06
C ARG A 74 13.90 -19.81 35.49
N LEU A 75 14.28 -21.06 35.71
CA LEU A 75 15.67 -21.44 36.03
C LEU A 75 16.65 -20.93 34.96
N LYS A 76 16.32 -21.09 33.66
CA LYS A 76 17.16 -20.59 32.55
C LYS A 76 17.27 -19.07 32.48
N VAL A 77 16.25 -18.34 32.91
CA VAL A 77 16.27 -16.87 32.99
C VAL A 77 17.09 -16.42 34.19
N GLU A 78 16.97 -17.11 35.33
CA GLU A 78 17.75 -16.86 36.55
C GLU A 78 19.25 -17.14 36.35
N GLU A 79 19.59 -18.24 35.66
CA GLU A 79 20.98 -18.65 35.40
C GLU A 79 21.68 -17.78 34.33
N ASN A 80 20.95 -16.96 33.58
CA ASN A 80 21.50 -16.15 32.49
C ASN A 80 21.28 -14.64 32.75
N ILE A 81 22.37 -13.97 33.14
CA ILE A 81 22.38 -12.53 33.48
C ILE A 81 21.83 -11.64 32.36
N GLU A 82 21.97 -12.03 31.08
CA GLU A 82 21.45 -11.25 29.94
C GLU A 82 19.91 -11.31 29.82
N TYR A 83 19.30 -12.32 30.46
CA TYR A 83 17.86 -12.53 30.51
C TYR A 83 17.21 -11.97 31.77
N GLY A 84 17.97 -11.40 32.72
CA GLY A 84 17.44 -10.85 33.96
C GLY A 84 16.32 -9.81 33.77
N ARG A 85 16.32 -9.07 32.65
CA ARG A 85 15.23 -8.15 32.26
C ARG A 85 13.90 -8.82 31.88
N PHE A 86 13.87 -10.16 31.82
CA PHE A 86 12.70 -10.98 31.49
C PHE A 86 12.30 -11.88 32.66
N SER A 87 12.77 -11.63 33.89
CA SER A 87 12.40 -12.39 35.10
C SER A 87 10.89 -12.59 35.24
N ASP A 88 10.12 -11.60 34.81
CA ASP A 88 8.66 -11.54 34.97
C ASP A 88 7.91 -12.06 33.72
N PHE A 89 8.52 -12.98 32.95
CA PHE A 89 7.87 -13.52 31.76
C PHE A 89 6.60 -14.31 32.12
N THR A 90 5.62 -14.23 31.22
CA THR A 90 4.38 -15.01 31.26
C THR A 90 4.32 -15.91 30.03
N ILE A 91 4.02 -17.19 30.23
CA ILE A 91 3.82 -18.13 29.13
C ILE A 91 2.43 -17.89 28.54
N TYR A 92 2.40 -17.51 27.26
CA TYR A 92 1.16 -17.36 26.52
C TYR A 92 0.88 -18.62 25.69
N LEU A 93 -0.25 -19.26 25.95
CA LEU A 93 -0.76 -20.36 25.16
C LEU A 93 -1.87 -19.83 24.26
N GLY A 94 -1.72 -20.06 22.95
CA GLY A 94 -2.73 -19.68 21.97
C GLY A 94 -3.17 -20.89 21.17
N CYS A 95 -4.48 -21.15 21.13
CA CYS A 95 -5.07 -22.12 20.23
C CYS A 95 -5.85 -21.39 19.14
N LYS A 96 -5.60 -21.73 17.87
CA LYS A 96 -6.35 -21.19 16.72
C LYS A 96 -7.39 -22.19 16.27
N ASN A 97 -8.49 -21.69 15.70
CA ASN A 97 -9.61 -22.48 15.16
C ASN A 97 -10.43 -23.30 16.18
N THR A 98 -10.29 -23.04 17.48
CA THR A 98 -11.13 -23.66 18.52
C THR A 98 -12.55 -23.10 18.56
N LYS A 99 -12.77 -21.89 18.03
CA LYS A 99 -14.09 -21.23 18.00
C LYS A 99 -15.19 -22.09 17.37
N LEU A 100 -14.84 -22.91 16.37
CA LEU A 100 -15.79 -23.80 15.70
C LEU A 100 -16.12 -25.06 16.52
N GLN A 101 -15.25 -25.47 17.45
CA GLN A 101 -15.43 -26.70 18.24
C GLN A 101 -16.64 -26.62 19.18
N PHE A 102 -16.95 -25.41 19.65
CA PHE A 102 -18.03 -25.17 20.61
C PHE A 102 -19.20 -24.42 19.98
N MET A 103 -19.23 -24.26 18.65
CA MET A 103 -20.36 -23.63 17.96
C MET A 103 -21.58 -24.57 17.96
N SER A 104 -22.76 -24.06 18.31
CA SER A 104 -24.03 -24.79 18.24
C SER A 104 -25.09 -23.94 17.53
N SER A 105 -26.00 -24.56 16.78
CA SER A 105 -27.11 -23.88 16.09
C SER A 105 -28.46 -24.25 16.73
N VAL A 106 -29.42 -23.31 16.68
CA VAL A 106 -30.78 -23.53 17.21
C VAL A 106 -31.52 -24.62 16.43
N GLU A 107 -31.20 -24.81 15.15
CA GLU A 107 -31.78 -25.90 14.34
C GLU A 107 -31.33 -27.30 14.79
N ALA A 108 -30.14 -27.43 15.40
CA ALA A 108 -29.73 -28.70 16.00
C ALA A 108 -30.64 -29.11 17.18
N ASP A 109 -31.33 -28.14 17.79
CA ASP A 109 -32.28 -28.35 18.89
C ASP A 109 -33.69 -28.74 18.42
N ALA A 110 -34.04 -28.45 17.16
CA ALA A 110 -35.33 -28.87 16.58
C ALA A 110 -35.47 -30.40 16.48
N SER A 111 -34.37 -31.13 16.66
CA SER A 111 -34.34 -32.60 16.83
C SER A 111 -34.78 -33.08 18.23
N GLY A 112 -35.13 -32.17 19.15
CA GLY A 112 -35.56 -32.48 20.51
C GLY A 112 -34.42 -32.90 21.45
N SER A 113 -33.17 -32.65 21.08
CA SER A 113 -31.98 -33.12 21.81
C SER A 113 -31.54 -32.24 22.99
N GLY A 114 -32.08 -31.01 23.14
CA GLY A 114 -31.67 -30.07 24.19
C GLY A 114 -30.23 -29.57 24.03
N ALA A 115 -29.70 -29.60 22.80
CA ALA A 115 -28.28 -29.41 22.47
C ALA A 115 -27.90 -27.97 22.06
N ALA A 116 -28.86 -27.03 22.04
CA ALA A 116 -28.60 -25.64 21.68
C ALA A 116 -28.81 -24.67 22.85
N GLY A 117 -28.06 -23.57 22.83
CA GLY A 117 -28.09 -22.54 23.87
C GLY A 117 -26.72 -22.27 24.48
N PHE A 118 -26.57 -21.07 25.06
CA PHE A 118 -25.31 -20.62 25.64
C PHE A 118 -24.81 -21.56 26.75
N LYS A 119 -25.68 -21.99 27.67
CA LYS A 119 -25.33 -22.91 28.77
C LYS A 119 -24.73 -24.22 28.25
N VAL A 120 -25.38 -24.88 27.29
CA VAL A 120 -24.90 -26.15 26.70
C VAL A 120 -23.53 -25.99 26.04
N VAL A 121 -23.32 -24.89 25.33
CA VAL A 121 -22.04 -24.55 24.71
C VAL A 121 -20.98 -24.27 25.79
N ALA A 122 -21.34 -23.51 26.81
CA ALA A 122 -20.48 -23.14 27.92
C ALA A 122 -20.09 -24.36 28.77
N ASP A 123 -21.00 -25.31 29.01
CA ASP A 123 -20.74 -26.54 29.75
C ASP A 123 -19.71 -27.41 29.04
N ARG A 124 -19.89 -27.64 27.72
CA ARG A 124 -18.93 -28.38 26.91
C ARG A 124 -17.56 -27.69 26.88
N PHE A 125 -17.55 -26.36 26.78
CA PHE A 125 -16.32 -25.59 26.86
C PHE A 125 -15.64 -25.73 28.21
N ARG A 126 -16.37 -25.57 29.32
CA ARG A 126 -15.85 -25.71 30.69
C ARG A 126 -15.33 -27.11 30.97
N GLU A 127 -16.07 -28.15 30.58
CA GLU A 127 -15.63 -29.53 30.74
C GLU A 127 -14.31 -29.79 30.01
N GLN A 128 -14.17 -29.28 28.77
CA GLN A 128 -12.92 -29.40 28.02
C GLN A 128 -11.80 -28.54 28.63
N TRP A 129 -12.14 -27.34 29.12
CA TRP A 129 -11.19 -26.44 29.78
C TRP A 129 -10.62 -27.09 31.05
N ASP A 130 -11.48 -27.58 31.94
CA ASP A 130 -11.10 -28.19 33.21
C ASP A 130 -10.29 -29.49 33.01
N LYS A 131 -10.51 -30.22 31.91
CA LYS A 131 -9.68 -31.37 31.52
C LYS A 131 -8.29 -30.97 31.03
N CYS A 132 -8.17 -29.82 30.39
CA CYS A 132 -6.93 -29.39 29.74
C CYS A 132 -6.06 -28.47 30.59
N PHE A 133 -6.65 -27.74 31.53
CA PHE A 133 -6.01 -26.65 32.25
C PHE A 133 -6.26 -26.73 33.75
N ASP A 134 -5.21 -26.45 34.53
CA ASP A 134 -5.28 -26.35 35.99
C ASP A 134 -5.57 -24.89 36.37
N ALA A 135 -6.69 -24.66 37.05
CA ALA A 135 -7.12 -23.33 37.50
C ALA A 135 -6.12 -22.67 38.49
N GLN A 136 -5.27 -23.45 39.17
CA GLN A 136 -4.24 -22.91 40.05
C GLN A 136 -3.11 -22.23 39.28
N LEU A 137 -2.88 -22.63 38.02
CA LEU A 137 -1.79 -22.12 37.18
C LEU A 137 -2.24 -20.95 36.29
N LEU A 138 -3.55 -20.78 36.09
CA LEU A 138 -4.13 -19.80 35.17
C LEU A 138 -5.22 -18.98 35.88
N PRO A 139 -4.85 -17.84 36.52
CA PRO A 139 -5.81 -16.96 37.16
C PRO A 139 -6.89 -16.49 36.17
N GLY A 140 -8.16 -16.60 36.57
CA GLY A 140 -9.30 -16.34 35.67
C GLY A 140 -9.39 -14.90 35.15
N ASP A 141 -8.84 -13.94 35.88
CA ASP A 141 -8.71 -12.53 35.51
C ASP A 141 -7.63 -12.28 34.44
N LYS A 142 -6.72 -13.25 34.24
CA LYS A 142 -5.62 -13.20 33.25
C LYS A 142 -5.84 -14.12 32.05
N VAL A 143 -6.92 -14.91 32.06
CA VAL A 143 -7.36 -15.76 30.94
C VAL A 143 -8.50 -15.07 30.21
N PHE A 144 -8.43 -15.06 28.88
CA PHE A 144 -9.46 -14.44 28.04
C PHE A 144 -10.18 -15.47 27.18
N VAL A 145 -11.51 -15.33 27.09
CA VAL A 145 -12.41 -16.18 26.31
C VAL A 145 -13.18 -15.30 25.32
N ASP A 146 -13.33 -15.77 24.08
CA ASP A 146 -14.18 -15.14 23.07
C ASP A 146 -15.58 -15.78 23.13
N VAL A 147 -16.59 -14.99 23.51
CA VAL A 147 -18.00 -15.36 23.46
C VAL A 147 -18.62 -14.70 22.25
N GLY A 148 -19.30 -15.46 21.40
CA GLY A 148 -19.87 -14.89 20.18
C GLY A 148 -21.20 -15.51 19.79
N LYS A 149 -21.99 -14.71 19.07
CA LYS A 149 -23.25 -15.11 18.44
C LYS A 149 -23.17 -14.78 16.95
N GLN A 150 -23.69 -15.69 16.14
CA GLN A 150 -23.91 -15.46 14.72
C GLN A 150 -25.40 -15.56 14.43
N THR A 151 -25.91 -14.62 13.64
CA THR A 151 -27.28 -14.65 13.13
C THR A 151 -27.24 -14.67 11.61
N THR A 152 -27.83 -15.73 11.03
CA THR A 152 -27.94 -15.98 9.59
C THR A 152 -29.39 -16.28 9.26
N ALA A 153 -29.77 -16.11 7.98
CA ALA A 153 -31.09 -16.51 7.51
C ALA A 153 -31.31 -18.03 7.72
N VAL A 154 -32.55 -18.42 8.03
CA VAL A 154 -32.95 -19.82 8.30
C VAL A 154 -32.88 -20.67 7.03
N ASP A 155 -33.03 -20.05 5.86
CA ASP A 155 -32.93 -20.71 4.56
C ASP A 155 -31.47 -20.92 4.11
N THR A 156 -30.52 -21.00 5.04
CA THR A 156 -29.12 -21.30 4.72
C THR A 156 -29.01 -22.71 4.16
N GLY A 157 -28.93 -22.82 2.84
CA GLY A 157 -28.29 -23.97 2.23
C GLY A 157 -26.78 -23.88 2.49
N LEU A 158 -26.22 -24.89 3.16
CA LEU A 158 -24.80 -25.17 2.97
C LEU A 158 -24.59 -25.54 1.49
N PRO A 159 -23.35 -25.52 0.97
CA PRO A 159 -23.07 -25.80 -0.46
C PRO A 159 -23.60 -27.13 -1.02
N TYR A 160 -24.16 -27.99 -0.16
CA TYR A 160 -24.66 -29.33 -0.43
C TYR A 160 -26.17 -29.48 -0.17
N ASP A 161 -26.85 -28.43 0.30
CA ASP A 161 -28.29 -28.46 0.57
C ASP A 161 -29.06 -27.99 -0.67
N GLU A 162 -29.62 -28.95 -1.41
CA GLU A 162 -30.54 -28.65 -2.50
C GLU A 162 -31.92 -28.28 -1.92
N GLY A 163 -32.40 -27.06 -2.21
CA GLY A 163 -33.83 -26.74 -2.14
C GLY A 163 -34.36 -25.90 -0.96
N ARG A 164 -33.65 -24.88 -0.45
CA ARG A 164 -34.25 -23.90 0.49
C ARG A 164 -34.10 -22.45 0.05
N GLY A 165 -35.22 -21.72 0.14
CA GLY A 165 -35.40 -20.26 0.21
C GLY A 165 -34.64 -19.34 -0.76
N VAL A 166 -34.84 -18.02 -0.59
CA VAL A 166 -34.04 -17.00 -1.29
C VAL A 166 -32.86 -16.66 -0.39
N ALA A 167 -31.63 -16.73 -0.91
CA ALA A 167 -30.43 -16.42 -0.13
C ALA A 167 -30.45 -14.95 0.34
N GLU A 168 -30.12 -14.71 1.62
CA GLU A 168 -30.14 -13.39 2.23
C GLU A 168 -28.82 -13.02 2.88
N THR A 169 -28.45 -11.74 2.74
CA THR A 169 -27.32 -11.10 3.39
C THR A 169 -27.82 -10.11 4.45
N PHE A 170 -27.37 -10.30 5.68
CA PHE A 170 -27.63 -9.40 6.80
C PHE A 170 -26.50 -8.38 6.95
N LEU A 171 -26.86 -7.11 7.11
CA LEU A 171 -25.93 -6.02 7.39
C LEU A 171 -26.40 -5.22 8.61
N TYR A 172 -25.54 -5.03 9.62
CA TYR A 172 -25.90 -4.19 10.77
C TYR A 172 -26.26 -2.77 10.35
N ARG A 173 -27.38 -2.26 10.89
CA ARG A 173 -27.80 -0.87 10.73
C ARG A 173 -27.01 0.03 11.67
N ASN A 174 -26.54 1.16 11.16
CA ASN A 174 -25.75 2.10 11.96
C ASN A 174 -26.52 2.63 13.17
N CYS A 175 -27.81 2.95 13.04
CA CYS A 175 -28.62 3.42 14.16
C CYS A 175 -28.70 2.39 15.31
N CYS A 176 -28.70 1.10 15.00
CA CYS A 176 -28.70 0.03 16.00
C CYS A 176 -27.32 -0.13 16.63
N LEU A 177 -26.24 0.04 15.86
CA LEU A 177 -24.88 0.07 16.39
C LEU A 177 -24.67 1.27 17.32
N GLU A 178 -25.15 2.46 16.94
CA GLU A 178 -25.14 3.68 17.77
C GLU A 178 -25.95 3.49 19.05
N ALA A 179 -27.12 2.83 18.98
CA ALA A 179 -27.89 2.50 20.17
C ALA A 179 -27.12 1.59 21.15
N VAL A 180 -26.30 0.65 20.65
CA VAL A 180 -25.40 -0.16 21.49
C VAL A 180 -24.33 0.72 22.16
N VAL A 181 -23.73 1.66 21.43
CA VAL A 181 -22.76 2.62 21.99
C VAL A 181 -23.41 3.44 23.11
N HIS A 182 -24.55 4.06 22.84
CA HIS A 182 -25.26 4.90 23.82
C HIS A 182 -25.83 4.11 25.00
N ALA A 183 -26.22 2.85 24.80
CA ALA A 183 -26.58 1.97 25.90
C ALA A 183 -25.37 1.69 26.79
N ARG A 184 -24.18 1.53 26.20
CA ARG A 184 -22.94 1.32 26.94
C ARG A 184 -22.51 2.55 27.72
N GLU A 185 -22.58 3.73 27.11
CA GLU A 185 -22.29 5.01 27.75
C GLU A 185 -23.21 5.23 28.96
N ARG A 186 -24.54 5.08 28.78
CA ARG A 186 -25.52 5.21 29.89
C ARG A 186 -25.31 4.20 31.02
N TRP A 187 -24.87 2.99 30.71
CA TRP A 187 -24.53 2.00 31.73
C TRP A 187 -23.32 2.47 32.54
N LEU A 188 -22.27 2.98 31.88
CA LEU A 188 -21.10 3.52 32.57
C LEU A 188 -21.45 4.73 33.44
N ASP A 189 -22.24 5.67 32.91
CA ASP A 189 -22.63 6.87 33.64
C ASP A 189 -23.35 6.54 34.95
N SER A 190 -24.27 5.57 34.91
CA SER A 190 -25.03 5.15 36.09
C SER A 190 -24.22 4.37 37.14
N HIS A 191 -23.03 3.87 36.79
CA HIS A 191 -22.18 3.09 37.70
C HIS A 191 -20.94 3.86 38.18
N VAL A 192 -20.60 4.98 37.55
CA VAL A 192 -19.56 5.90 38.04
C VAL A 192 -20.15 6.92 39.03
N THR A 193 -21.34 7.45 38.76
CA THR A 193 -22.04 8.40 39.65
C THR A 193 -22.51 7.80 40.98
N ALA A 194 -22.57 6.47 41.10
CA ALA A 194 -22.92 5.77 42.34
C ALA A 194 -21.74 5.65 43.34
N HIS A 195 -20.54 6.12 42.99
CA HIS A 195 -19.34 6.07 43.84
C HIS A 195 -18.89 7.45 44.36
N GLU A 196 -19.65 8.53 44.10
CA GLU A 196 -19.36 9.90 44.54
C GLU A 196 -20.14 10.31 45.82
N ASP A 197 -20.46 9.36 46.71
CA ASP A 197 -21.09 9.63 48.02
C ASP A 197 -20.09 9.79 49.18
N ASP A 198 -18.80 9.99 48.91
CA ASP A 198 -17.79 10.39 49.92
C ASP A 198 -17.16 11.75 49.55
N ASP A 199 -17.77 12.83 50.07
CA ASP A 199 -17.20 14.13 50.53
C ASP A 199 -16.03 14.85 49.79
N ASP A 200 -15.66 14.53 48.55
CA ASP A 200 -14.65 15.29 47.80
C ASP A 200 -15.27 16.14 46.68
N GLU A 201 -15.09 17.47 46.77
CA GLU A 201 -15.48 18.41 45.71
C GLU A 201 -14.80 18.05 44.38
N PRO A 202 -15.54 18.09 43.24
CA PRO A 202 -14.99 17.75 41.93
C PRO A 202 -13.90 18.76 41.55
N ARG A 203 -12.65 18.29 41.45
CA ARG A 203 -11.56 19.07 40.88
C ARG A 203 -11.84 19.29 39.38
N GLU A 204 -11.74 20.54 38.91
CA GLU A 204 -11.92 20.94 37.50
C GLU A 204 -11.06 20.16 36.48
N ASP A 205 -10.06 19.40 36.97
CA ASP A 205 -9.09 18.64 36.18
C ASP A 205 -9.29 17.10 36.21
N ASP A 206 -10.36 16.57 36.83
CA ASP A 206 -10.57 15.11 36.95
C ASP A 206 -11.05 14.47 35.62
N PRO A 207 -10.47 13.35 35.17
CA PRO A 207 -10.61 12.89 33.80
C PRO A 207 -11.99 12.27 33.57
N ARG A 208 -12.69 12.80 32.56
CA ARG A 208 -13.91 12.26 31.93
C ARG A 208 -14.02 10.73 32.11
N VAL A 209 -15.20 10.26 32.53
CA VAL A 209 -15.60 8.85 32.57
C VAL A 209 -14.91 8.08 31.44
N PRO A 210 -14.09 7.05 31.74
CA PRO A 210 -13.25 6.40 30.74
C PRO A 210 -14.10 5.50 29.82
N TYR A 211 -14.81 6.11 28.88
CA TYR A 211 -15.63 5.43 27.88
C TYR A 211 -14.79 4.53 26.96
N PRO A 212 -15.39 3.46 26.40
CA PRO A 212 -14.71 2.58 25.47
C PRO A 212 -14.31 3.30 24.19
N ALA A 213 -13.15 2.95 23.64
CA ALA A 213 -12.71 3.44 22.34
C ALA A 213 -13.55 2.80 21.22
N LEU A 214 -14.27 3.64 20.48
CA LEU A 214 -15.07 3.24 19.32
C LEU A 214 -14.25 3.25 18.03
N ALA A 215 -14.24 2.13 17.32
CA ALA A 215 -13.81 2.05 15.92
C ALA A 215 -14.99 1.68 15.02
N TYR A 216 -15.35 2.59 14.12
CA TYR A 216 -16.43 2.41 13.14
C TYR A 216 -15.88 2.03 11.76
N TYR A 217 -16.53 1.07 11.11
CA TYR A 217 -16.13 0.51 9.81
C TYR A 217 -17.32 0.54 8.85
N PRO A 218 -17.48 1.61 8.04
CA PRO A 218 -18.54 1.66 7.05
C PRO A 218 -18.41 0.51 6.06
N TRP A 219 -19.55 -0.09 5.71
CA TRP A 219 -19.59 -1.19 4.77
C TRP A 219 -19.69 -0.66 3.33
N ALA A 220 -18.73 -1.02 2.47
CA ALA A 220 -18.75 -0.74 1.03
C ALA A 220 -19.03 0.75 0.66
N MET A 221 -18.52 1.68 1.46
CA MET A 221 -18.74 3.14 1.36
C MET A 221 -20.20 3.59 1.57
N THR A 222 -21.03 2.79 2.24
CA THR A 222 -22.39 3.17 2.61
C THR A 222 -22.41 3.90 3.97
N GLY A 223 -23.38 4.80 4.12
CA GLY A 223 -23.55 5.63 5.32
C GLY A 223 -24.52 5.04 6.36
N GLU A 224 -25.24 3.96 6.03
CA GLU A 224 -26.29 3.38 6.89
C GLU A 224 -25.97 1.97 7.40
N ALA A 225 -24.98 1.29 6.82
CA ALA A 225 -24.56 -0.04 7.22
C ALA A 225 -23.06 -0.09 7.54
N GLY A 226 -22.70 -0.87 8.55
CA GLY A 226 -21.31 -0.90 8.99
C GLY A 226 -21.01 -1.98 10.02
N CYS A 227 -19.86 -1.84 10.64
CA CYS A 227 -19.39 -2.67 11.75
C CYS A 227 -18.78 -1.74 12.80
N ILE A 228 -18.79 -2.16 14.07
CA ILE A 228 -18.11 -1.44 15.15
C ILE A 228 -17.23 -2.37 15.97
N THR A 229 -16.22 -1.78 16.60
CA THR A 229 -15.48 -2.37 17.72
C THR A 229 -15.49 -1.36 18.86
N LEU A 230 -15.99 -1.77 20.01
CA LEU A 230 -15.88 -1.07 21.28
C LEU A 230 -14.78 -1.72 22.09
N THR A 231 -13.70 -0.99 22.36
CA THR A 231 -12.58 -1.48 23.17
C THR A 231 -12.62 -0.82 24.52
N SER A 232 -12.71 -1.61 25.60
CA SER A 232 -12.74 -1.09 26.96
C SER A 232 -11.50 -0.23 27.23
N ASN A 233 -11.69 0.88 27.93
CA ASN A 233 -10.59 1.76 28.28
C ASN A 233 -9.65 1.08 29.31
N PRO A 234 -8.32 1.06 29.10
CA PRO A 234 -7.38 0.54 30.09
C PRO A 234 -7.49 1.31 31.42
N GLY A 235 -8.05 0.66 32.44
CA GLY A 235 -8.30 1.26 33.77
C GLY A 235 -9.75 1.69 34.01
N GLY A 236 -10.63 1.59 33.02
CA GLY A 236 -12.07 1.83 33.19
C GLY A 236 -12.81 0.64 33.82
N LEU A 237 -14.05 0.89 34.26
CA LEU A 237 -14.91 -0.09 34.93
C LEU A 237 -15.10 -1.38 34.10
N GLU A 238 -15.28 -1.27 32.78
CA GLU A 238 -15.42 -2.45 31.91
C GLU A 238 -14.17 -3.33 31.91
N ALA A 239 -12.98 -2.72 31.86
CA ALA A 239 -11.72 -3.46 31.89
C ALA A 239 -11.50 -4.11 33.27
N ALA A 240 -11.84 -3.41 34.36
CA ALA A 240 -11.76 -3.92 35.72
C ALA A 240 -12.73 -5.09 35.97
N THR A 241 -13.92 -5.04 35.37
CA THR A 241 -14.93 -6.12 35.43
C THR A 241 -14.65 -7.26 34.46
N GLY A 242 -13.61 -7.14 33.62
CA GLY A 242 -13.12 -8.22 32.77
C GLY A 242 -13.61 -8.21 31.32
N LEU A 243 -14.29 -7.16 30.86
CA LEU A 243 -14.59 -6.99 29.43
C LEU A 243 -13.42 -6.29 28.72
N VAL A 244 -12.94 -6.89 27.63
CA VAL A 244 -11.84 -6.32 26.82
C VAL A 244 -12.36 -5.58 25.61
N TYR A 245 -13.25 -6.21 24.84
CA TYR A 245 -13.89 -5.57 23.69
C TYR A 245 -15.22 -6.24 23.33
N SER A 246 -16.05 -5.50 22.59
CA SER A 246 -17.22 -5.99 21.87
C SER A 246 -17.13 -5.62 20.39
N GLN A 247 -17.34 -6.60 19.50
CA GLN A 247 -17.29 -6.44 18.05
C GLN A 247 -18.60 -6.84 17.40
N TYR A 248 -19.11 -5.97 16.52
CA TYR A 248 -20.31 -6.22 15.72
C TYR A 248 -19.90 -6.12 14.25
N TYR A 249 -19.92 -7.23 13.51
CA TYR A 249 -19.48 -7.23 12.13
C TYR A 249 -20.28 -8.10 11.17
N ASN A 250 -20.31 -7.67 9.91
CA ASN A 250 -20.97 -8.36 8.80
C ASN A 250 -20.08 -9.50 8.28
N LEU A 251 -20.68 -10.65 7.94
CA LEU A 251 -19.93 -11.83 7.47
C LEU A 251 -19.67 -11.84 5.96
N VAL A 252 -20.26 -10.92 5.20
CA VAL A 252 -20.11 -10.76 3.73
C VAL A 252 -18.72 -10.21 3.32
N LYS A 253 -17.67 -10.82 3.85
CA LYS A 253 -16.26 -10.64 3.44
C LYS A 253 -15.69 -11.88 2.74
N ALA A 254 -16.32 -13.04 2.96
CA ALA A 254 -15.88 -14.32 2.44
C ALA A 254 -15.71 -14.35 0.91
N PRO A 255 -16.54 -13.67 0.08
CA PRO A 255 -16.31 -13.66 -1.37
C PRO A 255 -14.98 -13.04 -1.79
N PHE A 256 -14.35 -12.20 -0.95
CA PHE A 256 -13.12 -11.51 -1.33
C PHE A 256 -11.90 -11.91 -0.49
N ASP A 257 -12.09 -12.69 0.58
CA ASP A 257 -11.06 -13.17 1.50
C ASP A 257 -10.53 -14.55 1.05
N ALA A 258 -9.29 -14.60 0.58
CA ALA A 258 -8.57 -15.85 0.38
C ALA A 258 -7.36 -15.89 1.31
N GLN A 259 -7.47 -16.58 2.44
CA GLN A 259 -6.41 -16.66 3.46
C GLN A 259 -5.86 -15.29 3.89
N LYS A 260 -6.75 -14.31 4.12
CA LYS A 260 -6.40 -12.91 4.46
C LYS A 260 -5.76 -12.10 3.34
N VAL A 261 -5.75 -12.64 2.12
CA VAL A 261 -5.39 -11.88 0.92
C VAL A 261 -6.67 -11.40 0.24
N TYR A 262 -7.03 -10.15 0.50
CA TYR A 262 -8.23 -9.51 -0.03
C TYR A 262 -8.08 -9.06 -1.49
N ALA A 263 -9.13 -9.21 -2.29
CA ALA A 263 -9.07 -8.89 -3.73
C ALA A 263 -8.98 -7.37 -3.93
N LEU A 264 -8.20 -6.87 -4.88
CA LEU A 264 -8.16 -5.44 -5.25
C LEU A 264 -7.66 -4.49 -4.13
N GLN A 265 -7.31 -5.02 -2.95
CA GLN A 265 -6.80 -4.26 -1.80
C GLN A 265 -5.28 -4.02 -1.72
N PRO A 266 -4.39 -4.81 -2.36
CA PRO A 266 -2.95 -4.59 -2.26
C PRO A 266 -2.53 -3.14 -2.60
N PRO A 267 -1.90 -2.39 -1.66
CA PRO A 267 -1.47 -1.01 -1.91
C PRO A 267 -0.45 -0.89 -3.05
N ALA A 268 0.25 -1.98 -3.37
CA ALA A 268 1.20 -2.04 -4.45
C ALA A 268 0.59 -1.78 -5.84
N TYR A 269 -0.73 -1.94 -5.99
CA TYR A 269 -1.42 -1.63 -7.25
C TYR A 269 -1.33 -0.16 -7.62
N GLU A 270 -1.17 0.77 -6.67
CA GLU A 270 -0.94 2.20 -6.96
C GLU A 270 0.27 2.43 -7.89
N ASN A 271 1.26 1.52 -7.90
CA ASN A 271 2.41 1.61 -8.82
C ASN A 271 2.04 1.37 -10.29
N LEU A 272 0.83 0.88 -10.59
CA LEU A 272 0.29 0.80 -11.95
C LEU A 272 -0.06 2.19 -12.51
N ALA A 273 -0.28 3.18 -11.65
CA ALA A 273 -0.52 4.57 -12.05
C ALA A 273 0.78 5.35 -12.34
N LEU A 274 1.95 4.73 -12.14
CA LEU A 274 3.24 5.33 -12.44
C LEU A 274 3.54 5.23 -13.93
N ASP A 275 4.06 6.32 -14.49
CA ASP A 275 4.48 6.37 -15.88
C ASP A 275 5.54 5.28 -16.19
N PRO A 276 5.38 4.48 -17.26
CA PRO A 276 6.34 3.42 -17.60
C PRO A 276 7.77 3.92 -17.84
N LEU A 277 7.94 5.12 -18.40
CA LEU A 277 9.26 5.74 -18.61
C LEU A 277 9.87 6.17 -17.28
N TYR A 278 9.06 6.68 -16.35
CA TYR A 278 9.49 6.97 -15.00
C TYR A 278 9.97 5.72 -14.25
N VAL A 279 9.26 4.59 -14.37
CA VAL A 279 9.70 3.32 -13.78
C VAL A 279 11.02 2.83 -14.39
N ARG A 280 11.21 3.00 -15.70
CA ARG A 280 12.49 2.68 -16.37
C ARG A 280 13.64 3.57 -15.86
N GLN A 281 13.40 4.87 -15.69
CA GLN A 281 14.38 5.79 -15.12
C GLN A 281 14.76 5.39 -13.69
N LEU A 282 13.79 5.05 -12.85
CA LEU A 282 14.04 4.58 -11.48
C LEU A 282 14.89 3.31 -11.44
N ALA A 283 14.63 2.37 -12.35
CA ALA A 283 15.41 1.13 -12.45
C ALA A 283 16.88 1.41 -12.82
N GLN A 284 17.15 2.42 -13.66
CA GLN A 284 18.51 2.79 -14.07
C GLN A 284 19.31 3.48 -12.95
N HIS A 285 18.65 4.28 -12.12
CA HIS A 285 19.33 5.00 -11.02
C HIS A 285 19.68 4.11 -9.83
N GLY A 286 19.37 2.80 -9.87
CA GLY A 286 20.00 1.76 -9.04
C GLY A 286 19.74 1.83 -7.52
N ARG A 287 18.91 2.76 -7.02
CA ARG A 287 18.67 2.92 -5.58
C ARG A 287 17.34 2.28 -5.15
N ALA A 288 17.41 0.94 -5.05
CA ALA A 288 16.64 0.07 -4.15
C ALA A 288 15.21 -0.42 -4.49
N VAL A 289 14.53 -0.02 -5.58
CA VAL A 289 13.24 -0.68 -5.93
C VAL A 289 13.02 -0.82 -7.44
N THR A 290 13.20 -2.04 -7.94
CA THR A 290 12.71 -2.43 -9.27
C THR A 290 11.20 -2.67 -9.18
N ILE A 291 10.39 -1.72 -9.65
CA ILE A 291 8.94 -1.90 -9.75
C ILE A 291 8.65 -2.78 -10.97
N ASN A 292 8.24 -4.02 -10.76
CA ASN A 292 7.78 -4.90 -11.84
C ASN A 292 6.31 -4.62 -12.16
N GLN A 293 6.06 -3.62 -13.01
CA GLN A 293 4.69 -3.26 -13.43
C GLN A 293 3.96 -4.41 -14.15
N GLN A 294 4.67 -5.28 -14.86
CA GLN A 294 4.05 -6.41 -15.54
C GLN A 294 3.52 -7.46 -14.55
N ALA A 295 4.29 -7.78 -13.52
CA ALA A 295 3.84 -8.64 -12.43
C ALA A 295 2.65 -8.03 -11.68
N LEU A 296 2.69 -6.72 -11.40
CA LEU A 296 1.58 -6.01 -10.76
C LEU A 296 0.32 -6.02 -11.63
N ARG A 297 0.45 -5.82 -12.95
CA ARG A 297 -0.68 -5.87 -13.89
C ARG A 297 -1.30 -7.27 -13.91
N ARG A 298 -0.47 -8.31 -13.95
CA ARG A 298 -0.95 -9.71 -13.86
C ARG A 298 -1.68 -9.94 -12.54
N ALA A 299 -1.11 -9.51 -11.42
CA ALA A 299 -1.73 -9.64 -10.10
C ALA A 299 -3.07 -8.90 -10.02
N TYR A 300 -3.16 -7.68 -10.55
CA TYR A 300 -4.41 -6.90 -10.63
C TYR A 300 -5.47 -7.64 -11.45
N LEU A 301 -5.12 -8.11 -12.65
CA LEU A 301 -6.05 -8.85 -13.52
C LEU A 301 -6.52 -10.16 -12.89
N MET A 302 -5.63 -10.91 -12.26
CA MET A 302 -5.99 -12.14 -11.53
C MET A 302 -6.90 -11.83 -10.35
N SER A 303 -6.65 -10.74 -9.64
CA SER A 303 -7.51 -10.30 -8.54
C SER A 303 -8.89 -9.88 -9.01
N LYS A 304 -9.01 -9.22 -10.17
CA LYS A 304 -10.29 -8.86 -10.79
C LYS A 304 -11.07 -10.10 -11.21
N LYS A 305 -10.41 -11.07 -11.84
CA LYS A 305 -11.01 -12.38 -12.20
C LYS A 305 -11.51 -13.11 -10.96
N ARG A 306 -10.70 -13.16 -9.90
CA ARG A 306 -11.09 -13.77 -8.62
C ARG A 306 -12.34 -13.10 -8.05
N ALA A 307 -12.33 -11.77 -7.94
CA ALA A 307 -13.50 -11.03 -7.46
C ALA A 307 -14.76 -11.32 -8.29
N ALA A 308 -14.65 -11.32 -9.63
CA ALA A 308 -15.78 -11.59 -10.50
C ALA A 308 -16.33 -13.03 -10.37
N LEU A 309 -15.45 -14.03 -10.28
CA LEU A 309 -15.84 -15.43 -10.05
C LEU A 309 -16.52 -15.58 -8.69
N SER A 310 -15.92 -15.04 -7.63
CA SER A 310 -16.47 -15.16 -6.29
C SER A 310 -17.84 -14.48 -6.16
N ILE A 311 -18.04 -13.29 -6.73
CA ILE A 311 -19.36 -12.63 -6.77
C ILE A 311 -20.40 -13.53 -7.45
N ARG A 312 -20.05 -14.15 -8.58
CA ARG A 312 -20.96 -15.04 -9.33
C ARG A 312 -21.31 -16.31 -8.54
N GLU A 313 -20.33 -16.92 -7.90
CA GLU A 313 -20.50 -18.20 -7.17
C GLU A 313 -21.13 -18.01 -5.78
N CYS A 314 -21.08 -16.79 -5.24
CA CYS A 314 -21.56 -16.47 -3.90
C CYS A 314 -23.02 -16.00 -3.84
N GLY A 315 -23.68 -15.77 -4.99
CA GLY A 315 -25.06 -15.28 -5.05
C GLY A 315 -26.06 -16.17 -4.32
N GLY A 316 -25.95 -17.49 -4.48
CA GLY A 316 -26.84 -18.46 -3.81
C GLY A 316 -26.52 -18.76 -2.34
N ARG A 317 -25.73 -17.92 -1.65
CA ARG A 317 -25.31 -18.16 -0.26
C ARG A 317 -25.84 -17.08 0.66
N SER A 318 -26.31 -17.47 1.83
CA SER A 318 -26.72 -16.49 2.86
C SER A 318 -25.52 -16.05 3.70
N TYR A 319 -25.49 -14.77 4.06
CA TYR A 319 -24.42 -14.18 4.88
C TYR A 319 -25.02 -13.49 6.10
N GLY A 320 -24.57 -13.88 7.27
CA GLY A 320 -25.08 -13.34 8.52
C GLY A 320 -24.34 -12.11 9.03
N VAL A 321 -24.77 -11.70 10.22
CA VAL A 321 -24.04 -10.80 11.10
C VAL A 321 -23.48 -11.56 12.30
N ARG A 322 -22.42 -11.03 12.90
CA ARG A 322 -21.78 -11.63 14.08
C ARG A 322 -21.52 -10.58 15.15
N GLU A 323 -21.74 -11.00 16.38
CA GLU A 323 -21.40 -10.30 17.61
C GLU A 323 -20.34 -11.14 18.34
N GLU A 324 -19.25 -10.53 18.79
CA GLU A 324 -18.16 -11.20 19.49
C GLU A 324 -17.65 -10.32 20.64
N HIS A 325 -17.59 -10.89 21.84
CA HIS A 325 -17.08 -10.26 23.04
C HIS A 325 -15.85 -11.02 23.52
N ARG A 326 -14.78 -10.29 23.86
CA ARG A 326 -13.66 -10.87 24.59
C ARG A 326 -13.78 -10.50 26.05
N VAL A 327 -13.91 -11.52 26.89
CA VAL A 327 -14.08 -11.39 28.34
C VAL A 327 -13.02 -12.18 29.09
N THR A 328 -12.78 -11.87 30.35
CA THR A 328 -11.98 -12.72 31.23
C THR A 328 -12.73 -14.01 31.55
N MET A 329 -12.02 -15.06 31.95
CA MET A 329 -12.65 -16.30 32.41
C MET A 329 -13.52 -16.04 33.65
N THR A 330 -13.09 -15.14 34.54
CA THR A 330 -13.90 -14.71 35.70
C THR A 330 -15.25 -14.14 35.27
N LEU A 331 -15.25 -13.18 34.32
CA LEU A 331 -16.50 -12.59 33.82
C LEU A 331 -17.34 -13.63 33.06
N PHE A 332 -16.71 -14.54 32.32
CA PHE A 332 -17.40 -15.65 31.67
C PHE A 332 -18.15 -16.54 32.68
N SER A 333 -17.50 -16.91 33.80
CA SER A 333 -18.14 -17.65 34.89
C SER A 333 -19.32 -16.87 35.49
N SER A 334 -19.16 -15.57 35.74
CA SER A 334 -20.26 -14.74 36.24
C SER A 334 -21.44 -14.68 35.27
N ILE A 335 -21.18 -14.53 33.96
CA ILE A 335 -22.23 -14.58 32.92
C ILE A 335 -22.93 -15.94 32.94
N TYR A 336 -22.16 -17.02 33.05
CA TYR A 336 -22.69 -18.37 33.13
C TYR A 336 -23.62 -18.56 34.33
N ASP A 337 -23.26 -18.05 35.50
CA ASP A 337 -24.05 -18.23 36.73
C ASP A 337 -25.39 -17.48 36.69
N VAL A 338 -25.43 -16.31 36.05
CA VAL A 338 -26.66 -15.49 35.97
C VAL A 338 -27.48 -15.73 34.70
N TRP A 339 -26.99 -16.54 33.76
CA TRP A 339 -27.55 -16.66 32.41
C TRP A 339 -29.04 -16.98 32.39
N ASP A 340 -29.49 -17.97 33.16
CA ASP A 340 -30.88 -18.45 33.10
C ASP A 340 -31.86 -17.36 33.58
N ARG A 341 -31.45 -16.59 34.61
CA ARG A 341 -32.22 -15.46 35.12
C ARG A 341 -32.31 -14.34 34.07
N VAL A 342 -31.18 -14.00 33.46
CA VAL A 342 -31.11 -12.95 32.43
C VAL A 342 -31.89 -13.35 31.18
N ALA A 343 -31.77 -14.60 30.74
CA ALA A 343 -32.47 -15.14 29.59
C ALA A 343 -33.99 -15.09 29.80
N ALA A 344 -34.48 -15.53 30.96
CA ALA A 344 -35.91 -15.47 31.28
C ALA A 344 -36.46 -14.02 31.28
N ALA A 345 -35.71 -13.07 31.85
CA ALA A 345 -36.08 -11.66 31.84
C ALA A 345 -36.09 -11.07 30.42
N ALA A 346 -35.12 -11.44 29.58
CA ALA A 346 -35.04 -11.01 28.19
C ALA A 346 -36.20 -11.56 27.35
N THR A 347 -36.58 -12.83 27.53
CA THR A 347 -37.73 -13.44 26.85
C THR A 347 -39.04 -12.74 27.23
N ALA A 348 -39.23 -12.39 28.51
CA ALA A 348 -40.40 -11.64 28.96
C ALA A 348 -40.47 -10.23 28.34
N ALA A 349 -39.32 -9.56 28.16
CA ALA A 349 -39.24 -8.24 27.54
C ALA A 349 -39.41 -8.27 26.00
N ALA A 350 -39.09 -9.38 25.34
CA ALA A 350 -39.13 -9.54 23.88
C ALA A 350 -40.55 -9.70 23.30
N ALA A 351 -41.60 -9.64 24.11
CA ALA A 351 -43.00 -9.85 23.71
C ALA A 351 -43.61 -8.72 22.83
N SER A 352 -42.79 -7.83 22.26
CA SER A 352 -43.25 -6.74 21.38
C SER A 352 -42.95 -7.08 19.90
N PRO A 353 -43.94 -7.55 19.11
CA PRO A 353 -43.73 -8.12 17.78
C PRO A 353 -43.35 -7.10 16.69
N ASN A 354 -43.29 -5.79 17.00
CA ASN A 354 -43.11 -4.73 16.01
C ASN A 354 -41.72 -4.04 16.04
N MET A 355 -40.74 -4.56 16.79
CA MET A 355 -39.41 -3.94 16.79
C MET A 355 -38.65 -4.32 15.51
N PRO A 356 -38.15 -3.34 14.72
CA PRO A 356 -37.35 -3.63 13.54
C PRO A 356 -36.05 -4.37 13.91
N LEU A 357 -35.65 -5.32 13.08
CA LEU A 357 -34.39 -6.06 13.27
C LEU A 357 -33.18 -5.11 13.22
N PRO A 358 -32.10 -5.40 13.98
CA PRO A 358 -30.93 -4.52 14.02
C PRO A 358 -30.03 -4.61 12.77
N TRP A 359 -30.47 -5.38 11.78
CA TRP A 359 -29.84 -5.51 10.47
C TRP A 359 -30.83 -5.24 9.34
N PHE A 360 -30.30 -4.89 8.17
CA PHE A 360 -31.01 -5.02 6.91
C PHE A 360 -31.03 -6.49 6.49
N SER A 361 -32.15 -6.97 5.97
CA SER A 361 -32.21 -8.24 5.22
C SER A 361 -32.29 -7.90 3.74
N ILE A 362 -31.31 -8.36 2.96
CA ILE A 362 -31.16 -8.04 1.55
C ILE A 362 -30.94 -9.36 0.81
N ARG A 363 -31.58 -9.55 -0.35
CA ARG A 363 -31.27 -10.70 -1.20
C ARG A 363 -29.79 -10.71 -1.55
N THR A 364 -29.14 -11.86 -1.41
CA THR A 364 -27.70 -11.96 -1.70
C THR A 364 -27.41 -11.62 -3.16
N ASP A 365 -28.30 -11.96 -4.11
CA ASP A 365 -28.14 -11.65 -5.53
C ASP A 365 -28.00 -10.13 -5.75
N ASP A 366 -28.94 -9.34 -5.20
CA ASP A 366 -28.95 -7.87 -5.28
C ASP A 366 -27.70 -7.27 -4.64
N MET A 367 -27.30 -7.84 -3.50
CA MET A 367 -26.07 -7.50 -2.80
C MET A 367 -24.83 -7.73 -3.66
N MET A 368 -24.73 -8.89 -4.31
CA MET A 368 -23.60 -9.24 -5.18
C MET A 368 -23.54 -8.34 -6.42
N ASP A 369 -24.68 -8.00 -7.00
CA ASP A 369 -24.75 -7.05 -8.13
C ASP A 369 -24.34 -5.63 -7.72
N PHE A 370 -24.74 -5.18 -6.53
CA PHE A 370 -24.24 -3.93 -5.96
C PHE A 370 -22.71 -3.95 -5.79
N LEU A 371 -22.14 -5.00 -5.20
CA LEU A 371 -20.69 -5.13 -5.00
C LEU A 371 -19.93 -5.21 -6.33
N LYS A 372 -20.51 -5.85 -7.35
CA LYS A 372 -19.99 -5.87 -8.71
C LYS A 372 -19.95 -4.47 -9.31
N ALA A 373 -21.04 -3.71 -9.22
CA ALA A 373 -21.09 -2.32 -9.68
C ALA A 373 -20.07 -1.44 -8.93
N GLN A 374 -19.94 -1.63 -7.62
CA GLN A 374 -18.99 -0.91 -6.77
C GLN A 374 -17.54 -1.13 -7.16
N CYS A 375 -17.17 -2.37 -7.46
CA CYS A 375 -15.82 -2.68 -7.96
C CYS A 375 -15.63 -2.12 -9.37
N ASN A 376 -16.62 -2.33 -10.24
CA ASN A 376 -16.53 -1.96 -11.65
C ASN A 376 -16.39 -0.46 -11.88
N ARG A 377 -17.05 0.42 -11.12
CA ARG A 377 -16.90 1.88 -11.32
C ARG A 377 -15.43 2.34 -11.16
N HIS A 378 -14.71 1.78 -10.21
CA HIS A 378 -13.32 2.15 -9.93
C HIS A 378 -12.34 1.40 -10.84
N CYS A 379 -12.58 0.12 -11.12
CA CYS A 379 -11.83 -0.62 -12.14
C CYS A 379 -11.95 0.04 -13.52
N PHE A 380 -13.17 0.42 -13.92
CA PHE A 380 -13.45 1.10 -15.18
C PHE A 380 -12.71 2.42 -15.25
N LEU A 381 -12.81 3.26 -14.21
CA LEU A 381 -12.11 4.54 -14.19
C LEU A 381 -10.59 4.36 -14.36
N PHE A 382 -9.98 3.45 -13.59
CA PHE A 382 -8.55 3.15 -13.72
C PHE A 382 -8.19 2.65 -15.14
N GLU A 383 -8.91 1.66 -15.65
CA GLU A 383 -8.63 1.03 -16.95
C GLU A 383 -8.90 1.99 -18.11
N HIS A 384 -9.94 2.83 -18.02
CA HIS A 384 -10.28 3.83 -19.02
C HIS A 384 -9.16 4.86 -19.16
N ILE A 385 -8.69 5.41 -18.04
CA ILE A 385 -7.57 6.35 -18.06
C ILE A 385 -6.31 5.67 -18.57
N SER A 386 -5.97 4.49 -18.02
CA SER A 386 -4.76 3.76 -18.39
C SER A 386 -4.71 3.32 -19.86
N THR A 387 -5.85 3.16 -20.54
CA THR A 387 -5.91 2.76 -21.96
C THR A 387 -5.88 3.95 -22.91
N ARG A 388 -6.37 5.12 -22.48
CA ARG A 388 -6.35 6.36 -23.28
C ARG A 388 -5.04 7.11 -23.21
N THR A 389 -4.27 6.88 -22.16
CA THR A 389 -2.90 7.35 -22.07
C THR A 389 -1.99 6.61 -23.05
N SER A 390 -1.16 7.35 -23.79
CA SER A 390 -0.20 6.79 -24.75
C SER A 390 1.03 6.22 -24.03
N LEU A 391 2.24 6.39 -24.54
CA LEU A 391 3.49 6.02 -23.86
C LEU A 391 3.67 6.68 -22.49
N MET A 392 2.81 7.64 -22.12
CA MET A 392 2.96 8.48 -20.94
C MET A 392 1.66 8.71 -20.17
N PHE A 393 1.78 8.90 -18.86
CA PHE A 393 0.72 9.36 -17.97
C PHE A 393 0.96 10.82 -17.57
N SER A 394 0.01 11.71 -17.81
CA SER A 394 0.05 13.05 -17.22
C SER A 394 -0.16 12.96 -15.71
N LEU A 395 0.28 13.98 -14.98
CA LEU A 395 0.10 14.07 -13.54
C LEU A 395 -1.39 14.02 -13.14
N ALA A 396 -2.27 14.64 -13.93
CA ALA A 396 -3.71 14.58 -13.70
C ALA A 396 -4.23 13.14 -13.84
N GLU A 397 -3.81 12.42 -14.89
CA GLU A 397 -4.18 11.01 -15.11
C GLU A 397 -3.65 10.10 -14.01
N THR A 398 -2.40 10.28 -13.57
CA THR A 398 -1.84 9.56 -12.43
C THR A 398 -2.65 9.77 -11.16
N VAL A 399 -3.06 11.00 -10.85
CA VAL A 399 -3.89 11.29 -9.66
C VAL A 399 -5.21 10.55 -9.74
N VAL A 400 -5.88 10.57 -10.89
CA VAL A 400 -7.15 9.85 -11.10
C VAL A 400 -6.97 8.35 -10.93
N MET A 401 -5.94 7.77 -11.56
CA MET A 401 -5.66 6.34 -11.45
C MET A 401 -5.33 5.92 -10.02
N VAL A 402 -4.51 6.69 -9.28
CA VAL A 402 -4.23 6.35 -7.88
C VAL A 402 -5.48 6.43 -7.02
N ILE A 403 -6.32 7.46 -7.20
CA ILE A 403 -7.58 7.58 -6.46
C ILE A 403 -8.50 6.41 -6.77
N ALA A 404 -8.66 6.03 -8.03
CA ALA A 404 -9.47 4.86 -8.43
C ALA A 404 -8.97 3.58 -7.76
N LEU A 405 -7.65 3.33 -7.79
CA LEU A 405 -7.02 2.18 -7.16
C LEU A 405 -7.12 2.21 -5.63
N ARG A 406 -7.11 3.39 -5.00
CA ARG A 406 -7.35 3.53 -3.57
C ARG A 406 -8.80 3.25 -3.22
N CYS A 407 -9.76 3.75 -3.98
CA CYS A 407 -11.18 3.49 -3.79
C CYS A 407 -11.48 1.98 -3.82
N LEU A 408 -10.81 1.20 -4.67
CA LEU A 408 -10.96 -0.27 -4.72
C LEU A 408 -10.65 -0.94 -3.38
N ARG A 409 -9.82 -0.33 -2.53
CA ARG A 409 -9.48 -0.89 -1.23
C ARG A 409 -10.64 -0.87 -0.22
N TYR A 410 -11.65 -0.03 -0.49
CA TYR A 410 -12.77 0.25 0.43
C TYR A 410 -14.15 -0.05 -0.20
N CYS A 411 -14.21 -0.59 -1.43
CA CYS A 411 -15.45 -0.61 -2.22
C CYS A 411 -16.39 -1.79 -1.97
N TYR A 412 -15.98 -2.81 -1.20
CA TYR A 412 -16.82 -4.01 -1.00
C TYR A 412 -16.86 -4.57 0.44
N GLY A 413 -16.06 -4.01 1.36
CA GLY A 413 -15.92 -4.54 2.72
C GLY A 413 -16.13 -3.49 3.78
N SER A 414 -16.26 -3.94 5.02
CA SER A 414 -16.25 -3.06 6.20
C SER A 414 -14.82 -2.68 6.53
N SER A 415 -14.48 -1.41 6.30
CA SER A 415 -13.09 -0.94 6.33
C SER A 415 -12.99 0.42 7.00
N ALA A 416 -11.86 0.69 7.67
CA ALA A 416 -11.62 1.93 8.42
C ALA A 416 -11.33 3.10 7.47
N MET A 417 -12.33 3.49 6.68
CA MET A 417 -12.22 4.49 5.63
C MET A 417 -11.80 5.86 6.16
N TYR A 418 -12.17 6.20 7.39
CA TYR A 418 -11.73 7.42 8.08
C TYR A 418 -10.21 7.54 8.21
N ARG A 419 -9.47 6.42 8.11
CA ARG A 419 -7.99 6.41 8.10
C ARG A 419 -7.38 6.72 6.73
N GLU A 420 -8.19 6.84 5.68
CA GLU A 420 -7.78 7.30 4.36
C GLU A 420 -8.28 8.73 4.14
N PRO A 421 -7.55 9.75 4.63
CA PRO A 421 -8.01 11.14 4.58
C PRO A 421 -8.13 11.68 3.16
N LEU A 422 -7.44 11.08 2.17
CA LEU A 422 -7.62 11.43 0.76
C LEU A 422 -9.05 11.17 0.28
N LEU A 423 -9.65 10.05 0.70
CA LEU A 423 -11.01 9.68 0.29
C LEU A 423 -12.04 10.27 1.25
N PHE A 424 -11.81 10.08 2.55
CA PHE A 424 -12.79 10.40 3.57
C PHE A 424 -12.85 11.88 3.92
N GLY A 425 -11.71 12.54 4.10
CA GLY A 425 -11.63 13.93 4.58
C GLY A 425 -12.10 14.95 3.54
N ASP A 426 -12.57 16.11 4.01
CA ASP A 426 -12.89 17.27 3.18
C ASP A 426 -11.68 18.21 3.11
N GLU A 427 -11.64 19.29 3.89
CA GLU A 427 -10.50 20.19 3.98
C GLU A 427 -10.06 20.30 5.44
N TRP A 428 -8.74 20.28 5.69
CA TRP A 428 -8.18 20.43 7.03
C TRP A 428 -6.80 21.08 6.99
N THR A 429 -6.36 21.57 8.14
CA THR A 429 -5.00 22.12 8.33
C THR A 429 -4.15 21.10 9.07
N GLN A 430 -2.95 20.84 8.56
CA GLN A 430 -1.99 19.93 9.18
C GLN A 430 -0.70 20.69 9.49
N LYS A 431 -0.22 20.58 10.73
CA LYS A 431 1.10 21.09 11.13
C LYS A 431 2.17 20.11 10.66
N GLU A 432 3.07 20.57 9.81
CA GLU A 432 4.16 19.76 9.26
C GLU A 432 5.51 20.41 9.55
N TRP A 433 6.49 19.59 9.93
CA TRP A 433 7.85 20.05 10.11
C TRP A 433 8.48 20.36 8.74
N THR A 434 8.95 21.59 8.55
CA THR A 434 9.65 22.00 7.33
C THR A 434 11.12 22.27 7.60
N PRO A 435 12.04 21.56 6.93
CA PRO A 435 13.43 21.96 6.88
C PRO A 435 13.56 23.14 5.92
N GLN A 436 13.60 24.37 6.43
CA GLN A 436 14.11 25.51 5.68
C GLN A 436 15.47 25.91 6.26
N GLU A 437 16.37 26.36 5.37
CA GLU A 437 17.77 26.72 5.68
C GLU A 437 17.89 27.93 6.63
N VAL A 438 16.77 28.59 6.97
CA VAL A 438 16.69 29.69 7.93
C VAL A 438 15.44 29.48 8.80
N GLY A 439 15.60 28.80 9.94
CA GLY A 439 14.53 28.57 10.92
C GLY A 439 13.73 27.29 10.70
N ALA A 440 14.11 26.20 11.38
CA ALA A 440 13.29 25.00 11.46
C ALA A 440 12.03 25.27 12.30
N GLY A 441 10.85 24.90 11.78
CA GLY A 441 9.57 25.15 12.46
C GLY A 441 8.43 24.25 11.96
N LEU A 442 7.33 24.24 12.73
CA LEU A 442 6.06 23.64 12.33
C LEU A 442 5.32 24.63 11.43
N ALA A 443 5.22 24.32 10.13
CA ALA A 443 4.42 25.09 9.19
C ALA A 443 3.01 24.50 9.08
N GLU A 444 2.00 25.34 9.14
CA GLU A 444 0.62 24.94 8.84
C GLU A 444 0.43 24.79 7.34
N ARG A 445 -0.04 23.62 6.91
CA ARG A 445 -0.37 23.33 5.52
C ARG A 445 -1.83 22.94 5.38
N ARG A 446 -2.51 23.59 4.45
CA ARG A 446 -3.86 23.21 4.03
C ARG A 446 -3.81 21.90 3.25
N ARG A 447 -4.72 20.99 3.58
CA ARG A 447 -4.90 19.67 2.98
C ARG A 447 -6.34 19.52 2.51
N MET A 448 -6.55 18.65 1.53
CA MET A 448 -7.89 18.25 1.12
C MET A 448 -7.96 16.77 0.74
N GLY A 449 -9.17 16.23 0.82
CA GLY A 449 -9.59 14.95 0.28
C GLY A 449 -10.84 15.09 -0.60
N LEU A 450 -11.54 13.99 -0.81
CA LEU A 450 -12.72 13.91 -1.69
C LEU A 450 -14.05 14.08 -0.96
N ALA A 451 -14.00 14.35 0.35
CA ALA A 451 -15.14 14.57 1.24
C ALA A 451 -16.19 13.46 1.21
N MET A 452 -15.78 12.19 1.05
CA MET A 452 -16.72 11.07 1.08
C MET A 452 -17.46 10.97 2.42
N CYS A 453 -16.89 11.48 3.52
CA CYS A 453 -17.62 11.56 4.79
C CYS A 453 -18.91 12.38 4.67
N ARG A 454 -18.90 13.51 3.93
CA ARG A 454 -20.07 14.37 3.76
C ARG A 454 -21.12 13.70 2.91
N SER A 455 -20.74 13.09 1.79
CA SER A 455 -21.69 12.42 0.90
C SER A 455 -22.31 11.18 1.54
N MET A 456 -21.55 10.43 2.35
CA MET A 456 -22.10 9.33 3.14
C MET A 456 -23.19 9.80 4.10
N VAL A 457 -22.98 10.92 4.80
CA VAL A 457 -23.97 11.52 5.71
C VAL A 457 -25.17 12.09 4.96
N GLN A 458 -24.93 12.80 3.85
CA GLN A 458 -25.99 13.52 3.13
C GLN A 458 -26.85 12.62 2.23
N HIS A 459 -26.27 11.54 1.70
CA HIS A 459 -26.88 10.73 0.65
C HIS A 459 -26.85 9.22 0.95
N GLY A 460 -26.38 8.81 2.12
CA GLY A 460 -26.22 7.40 2.48
C GLY A 460 -25.09 6.70 1.72
N PHE A 461 -24.30 7.41 0.90
CA PHE A 461 -23.31 6.80 0.03
C PHE A 461 -22.09 7.68 -0.26
N GLY A 462 -20.90 7.08 -0.19
CA GLY A 462 -19.63 7.72 -0.46
C GLY A 462 -19.43 8.02 -1.94
N TRP A 463 -19.61 9.28 -2.28
CA TRP A 463 -19.28 9.88 -3.57
C TRP A 463 -18.33 11.07 -3.43
N TRP A 464 -17.67 11.43 -4.52
CA TRP A 464 -16.75 12.58 -4.55
C TRP A 464 -17.54 13.88 -4.47
N LYS A 465 -17.04 14.83 -3.66
CA LYS A 465 -17.61 16.18 -3.55
C LYS A 465 -17.86 16.78 -4.95
N PRO A 466 -19.08 17.29 -5.23
CA PRO A 466 -19.39 17.94 -6.50
C PRO A 466 -18.43 19.09 -6.80
N GLY A 467 -18.10 19.27 -8.08
CA GLY A 467 -17.26 20.35 -8.55
C GLY A 467 -15.75 20.15 -8.36
N LEU A 468 -15.28 19.02 -7.81
CA LEU A 468 -13.85 18.67 -7.77
C LEU A 468 -13.34 18.06 -9.10
N PHE A 469 -14.18 17.25 -9.72
CA PHE A 469 -13.86 16.46 -10.91
C PHE A 469 -14.64 16.97 -12.13
N GLN A 470 -13.98 17.03 -13.28
CA GLN A 470 -14.54 17.36 -14.59
C GLN A 470 -14.79 16.06 -15.33
N TRP A 471 -16.05 15.60 -15.36
CA TRP A 471 -16.41 14.29 -15.91
C TRP A 471 -16.24 14.21 -17.42
N GLU A 472 -16.37 15.33 -18.11
CA GLU A 472 -16.19 15.46 -19.57
C GLU A 472 -14.72 15.24 -19.97
N MET A 473 -13.80 15.71 -19.13
CA MET A 473 -12.36 15.62 -19.35
C MET A 473 -11.71 14.45 -18.59
N TRP A 474 -12.47 13.75 -17.75
CA TRP A 474 -11.98 12.70 -16.87
C TRP A 474 -10.79 13.12 -15.98
N ARG A 475 -10.82 14.36 -15.49
CA ARG A 475 -9.71 14.97 -14.73
C ARG A 475 -10.21 15.78 -13.53
N PHE A 476 -9.40 15.84 -12.48
CA PHE A 476 -9.62 16.82 -11.41
C PHE A 476 -9.28 18.23 -11.90
N LYS A 477 -10.01 19.23 -11.39
CA LYS A 477 -9.68 20.64 -11.66
C LYS A 477 -8.23 20.93 -11.24
N SER A 478 -7.50 21.73 -12.02
CA SER A 478 -6.06 22.02 -11.78
C SER A 478 -5.72 22.43 -10.33
N PRO A 479 -6.49 23.29 -9.64
CA PRO A 479 -6.24 23.61 -8.23
C PRO A 479 -6.41 22.39 -7.29
N VAL A 480 -7.41 21.55 -7.55
CA VAL A 480 -7.70 20.33 -6.78
C VAL A 480 -6.59 19.31 -6.95
N THR A 481 -6.16 19.08 -8.20
CA THR A 481 -5.04 18.18 -8.53
C THR A 481 -3.79 18.51 -7.71
N ARG A 482 -3.41 19.80 -7.63
CA ARG A 482 -2.25 20.26 -6.84
C ARG A 482 -2.39 19.95 -5.35
N MET A 483 -3.57 20.18 -4.78
CA MET A 483 -3.82 19.95 -3.35
C MET A 483 -3.86 18.45 -2.99
N LEU A 484 -4.44 17.60 -3.84
CA LEU A 484 -4.47 16.14 -3.63
C LEU A 484 -3.06 15.51 -3.73
N LEU A 485 -2.22 16.02 -4.63
CA LEU A 485 -0.83 15.58 -4.82
C LEU A 485 0.08 15.92 -3.66
N VAL A 486 0.18 17.22 -3.35
CA VAL A 486 1.04 17.72 -2.26
C VAL A 486 0.55 17.21 -0.91
N GLY A 487 -0.76 16.95 -0.81
CA GLY A 487 -1.53 16.54 0.37
C GLY A 487 -1.31 15.12 0.89
N ASN A 488 -1.45 14.13 0.00
CA ASN A 488 -1.78 12.76 0.43
C ASN A 488 -1.03 11.67 -0.35
N LEU A 489 -0.74 11.89 -1.63
CA LEU A 489 -0.04 10.92 -2.47
C LEU A 489 1.45 10.79 -2.11
N LEU A 490 2.07 11.92 -1.77
CA LEU A 490 3.50 12.02 -1.44
C LEU A 490 3.83 11.72 0.03
N VAL A 491 2.82 11.60 0.89
CA VAL A 491 2.99 11.39 2.33
C VAL A 491 3.19 9.91 2.67
N HIS A 492 2.89 8.99 1.77
CA HIS A 492 3.07 7.55 2.00
C HIS A 492 4.55 7.20 2.20
N ALA A 493 4.86 6.42 3.24
CA ALA A 493 6.25 6.13 3.66
C ALA A 493 7.12 5.52 2.56
N GLN A 494 6.50 4.79 1.62
CA GLN A 494 7.17 4.20 0.45
C GLN A 494 7.56 5.26 -0.61
N TYR A 495 6.82 6.36 -0.74
CA TYR A 495 7.14 7.49 -1.62
C TYR A 495 8.16 8.44 -0.97
N ARG A 496 8.08 8.67 0.35
CA ARG A 496 9.05 9.49 1.10
C ARG A 496 10.50 9.00 0.97
N ARG A 497 10.75 7.68 1.02
CA ARG A 497 12.10 7.09 0.85
C ARG A 497 12.67 7.28 -0.56
N ARG A 498 11.80 7.40 -1.57
CA ARG A 498 12.19 7.53 -2.99
C ARG A 498 12.32 9.00 -3.43
N TRP A 499 11.79 9.93 -2.64
CA TRP A 499 11.58 11.34 -2.99
C TRP A 499 12.80 12.11 -3.52
N ARG A 500 14.04 11.81 -3.11
CA ARG A 500 15.22 12.55 -3.61
C ARG A 500 15.51 12.28 -5.09
N ALA A 501 15.43 11.02 -5.53
CA ALA A 501 15.57 10.67 -6.95
C ALA A 501 14.33 11.07 -7.76
N VAL A 502 13.16 11.05 -7.10
CA VAL A 502 11.89 11.47 -7.69
C VAL A 502 11.82 12.97 -7.88
N ARG A 503 12.40 13.79 -7.01
CA ARG A 503 12.37 15.26 -7.09
C ARG A 503 13.09 15.79 -8.32
N ASP A 504 14.27 15.24 -8.65
CA ASP A 504 15.05 15.70 -9.80
C ASP A 504 14.40 15.25 -11.12
N VAL A 505 13.82 14.04 -11.14
CA VAL A 505 12.95 13.54 -12.24
C VAL A 505 11.59 14.26 -12.30
N GLN A 506 11.10 14.77 -11.18
CA GLN A 506 9.85 15.54 -11.11
C GLN A 506 10.01 16.94 -11.65
N ASN A 507 11.13 17.63 -11.45
CA ASN A 507 11.32 18.95 -12.06
C ASN A 507 11.18 18.87 -13.58
N ILE A 508 11.73 17.81 -14.17
CA ILE A 508 11.62 17.51 -15.60
C ILE A 508 10.17 17.23 -16.00
N ASN A 509 9.50 16.30 -15.30
CA ASN A 509 8.12 15.92 -15.63
C ASN A 509 7.13 17.08 -15.36
N VAL A 510 7.43 17.94 -14.39
CA VAL A 510 6.69 19.18 -14.11
C VAL A 510 6.91 20.18 -15.23
N SER A 511 8.14 20.39 -15.70
CA SER A 511 8.42 21.25 -16.86
C SER A 511 7.72 20.74 -18.12
N MET A 512 7.74 19.43 -18.37
CA MET A 512 7.04 18.83 -19.52
C MET A 512 5.52 18.91 -19.39
N LEU A 513 4.98 18.73 -18.19
CA LEU A 513 3.55 18.93 -17.91
C LEU A 513 3.16 20.39 -18.10
N GLN A 514 3.97 21.31 -17.58
CA GLN A 514 3.75 22.75 -17.68
C GLN A 514 3.79 23.20 -19.14
N ALA A 515 4.70 22.66 -19.95
CA ALA A 515 4.70 22.88 -21.40
C ALA A 515 3.37 22.46 -22.04
N ARG A 516 2.84 21.28 -21.71
CA ARG A 516 1.55 20.83 -22.25
C ARG A 516 0.39 21.71 -21.80
N LEU A 517 0.34 22.04 -20.51
CA LEU A 517 -0.69 22.93 -19.96
C LEU A 517 -0.63 24.31 -20.62
N TRP A 518 0.56 24.88 -20.82
CA TRP A 518 0.71 26.16 -21.50
C TRP A 518 0.19 26.10 -22.93
N TYR A 519 0.44 25.01 -23.66
CA TYR A 519 -0.05 24.85 -25.02
C TYR A 519 -1.59 24.97 -25.08
N ASP A 520 -2.26 24.29 -24.15
CA ASP A 520 -3.73 24.28 -24.07
C ASP A 520 -4.28 25.59 -23.49
N ASP A 521 -3.81 26.02 -22.31
CA ASP A 521 -4.34 27.17 -21.55
C ASP A 521 -4.14 28.51 -22.28
N HIS A 522 -3.07 28.65 -23.05
CA HIS A 522 -2.79 29.88 -23.81
C HIS A 522 -3.19 29.80 -25.29
N GLN A 523 -3.85 28.70 -25.68
CA GLN A 523 -4.34 28.44 -27.04
C GLN A 523 -3.24 28.59 -28.10
N LEU A 524 -2.09 27.95 -27.87
CA LEU A 524 -0.92 28.11 -28.74
C LEU A 524 -1.21 27.68 -30.19
N ALA A 525 -2.17 26.78 -30.40
CA ALA A 525 -2.59 26.36 -31.74
C ALA A 525 -2.91 27.53 -32.70
N THR A 526 -3.34 28.68 -32.18
CA THR A 526 -3.69 29.87 -32.98
C THR A 526 -2.62 30.97 -33.00
N LYS A 527 -1.47 30.75 -32.32
CA LYS A 527 -0.44 31.78 -32.10
C LYS A 527 0.96 31.28 -32.47
N PRO A 528 1.40 31.47 -33.73
CA PRO A 528 2.70 30.96 -34.22
C PRO A 528 3.91 31.44 -33.42
N GLU A 529 3.94 32.71 -33.00
CA GLU A 529 5.05 33.25 -32.19
C GLU A 529 5.14 32.58 -30.81
N ALA A 530 4.00 32.29 -30.18
CA ALA A 530 3.97 31.58 -28.90
C ALA A 530 4.35 30.10 -29.06
N GLN A 531 4.02 29.47 -30.20
CA GLN A 531 4.50 28.12 -30.52
C GLN A 531 6.02 28.08 -30.66
N ALA A 532 6.64 29.11 -31.24
CA ALA A 532 8.09 29.19 -31.36
C ALA A 532 8.77 29.26 -29.99
N VAL A 533 8.28 30.11 -29.09
CA VAL A 533 8.79 30.21 -27.70
C VAL A 533 8.59 28.90 -26.94
N TRP A 534 7.45 28.23 -27.12
CA TRP A 534 7.19 26.93 -26.51
C TRP A 534 8.12 25.82 -27.02
N SER A 535 8.37 25.81 -28.33
CA SER A 535 9.33 24.92 -28.99
C SER A 535 10.76 25.12 -28.45
N GLU A 536 11.18 26.38 -28.31
CA GLU A 536 12.47 26.77 -27.73
C GLU A 536 12.58 26.36 -26.26
N PHE A 537 11.52 26.55 -25.46
CA PHE A 537 11.47 26.07 -24.09
C PHE A 537 11.75 24.56 -24.01
N LEU A 538 11.13 23.77 -24.89
CA LEU A 538 11.37 22.32 -24.95
C LEU A 538 12.82 21.99 -25.34
N HIS A 539 13.45 22.75 -26.24
CA HIS A 539 14.89 22.62 -26.53
C HIS A 539 15.72 22.88 -25.28
N CYS A 540 15.45 23.98 -24.56
CA CYS A 540 16.17 24.34 -23.34
C CYS A 540 16.05 23.26 -22.25
N VAL A 541 14.86 22.68 -22.05
CA VAL A 541 14.65 21.60 -21.07
C VAL A 541 15.45 20.36 -21.44
N ALA A 542 15.43 19.94 -22.72
CA ALA A 542 16.19 18.79 -23.19
C ALA A 542 17.72 18.99 -23.06
N LEU A 543 18.22 20.16 -23.49
CA LEU A 543 19.64 20.52 -23.40
C LEU A 543 20.13 20.61 -21.95
N ARG A 544 19.34 21.26 -21.09
CA ARG A 544 19.69 21.39 -19.67
C ARG A 544 19.75 20.03 -18.99
N GLN A 545 18.81 19.14 -19.31
CA GLN A 545 18.83 17.80 -18.75
C GLN A 545 20.00 16.97 -19.28
N PHE A 546 20.35 17.12 -20.56
CA PHE A 546 21.52 16.48 -21.13
C PHE A 546 22.79 16.86 -20.37
N ASP A 547 23.01 18.16 -20.11
CA ASP A 547 24.20 18.60 -19.37
C ASP A 547 24.23 18.04 -17.94
N LEU A 548 23.07 18.01 -17.27
CA LEU A 548 22.95 17.45 -15.92
C LEU A 548 23.28 15.95 -15.89
N ASP A 549 22.74 15.19 -16.83
CA ASP A 549 22.98 13.74 -16.92
C ASP A 549 24.44 13.43 -17.25
N VAL A 550 25.05 14.17 -18.18
CA VAL A 550 26.47 14.03 -18.52
C VAL A 550 27.32 14.31 -17.28
N TRP A 551 27.11 15.46 -16.63
CA TRP A 551 27.94 15.85 -15.49
C TRP A 551 27.75 14.94 -14.28
N ALA A 552 26.51 14.52 -13.99
CA ALA A 552 26.24 13.55 -12.94
C ALA A 552 26.96 12.23 -13.20
N LYS A 553 26.99 11.77 -14.46
CA LYS A 553 27.67 10.52 -14.81
C LYS A 553 29.19 10.61 -14.66
N VAL A 554 29.79 11.76 -14.96
CA VAL A 554 31.22 12.01 -14.73
C VAL A 554 31.53 11.98 -13.24
N HIS A 555 30.70 12.62 -12.41
CA HIS A 555 30.82 12.59 -10.95
C HIS A 555 30.67 11.17 -10.36
N ASP A 556 29.78 10.35 -10.91
CA ASP A 556 29.64 8.95 -10.49
C ASP A 556 30.89 8.12 -10.84
N GLU A 557 31.51 8.36 -12.00
CA GLU A 557 32.79 7.71 -12.36
C GLU A 557 33.94 8.25 -11.50
N ASP A 558 33.95 9.56 -11.20
CA ASP A 558 34.94 10.24 -10.34
C ASP A 558 34.99 9.62 -8.94
N ALA A 559 33.83 9.31 -8.36
CA ALA A 559 33.73 8.67 -7.04
C ALA A 559 34.46 7.31 -6.97
N SER A 560 34.54 6.57 -8.09
CA SER A 560 35.27 5.30 -8.17
C SER A 560 36.70 5.47 -8.69
N TYR A 561 36.89 6.48 -9.52
CA TYR A 561 38.09 6.74 -10.30
C TYR A 561 38.25 8.28 -10.36
N PRO A 562 38.97 8.91 -9.42
CA PRO A 562 39.02 10.38 -9.35
C PRO A 562 39.80 11.02 -10.50
N GLU A 563 39.13 11.77 -11.37
CA GLU A 563 39.74 12.58 -12.45
C GLU A 563 39.34 14.06 -12.41
N LEU A 564 38.48 14.45 -11.48
CA LEU A 564 38.00 15.82 -11.30
C LEU A 564 38.79 16.57 -10.21
N LEU A 565 38.99 17.86 -10.44
CA LEU A 565 39.51 18.77 -9.42
C LEU A 565 38.42 19.18 -8.43
N PRO A 566 38.78 19.63 -7.21
CA PRO A 566 37.78 20.10 -6.21
C PRO A 566 36.83 21.18 -6.73
N ALA A 567 37.28 22.02 -7.66
CA ALA A 567 36.45 23.04 -8.31
C ALA A 567 35.25 22.45 -9.09
N ALA A 568 35.34 21.20 -9.54
CA ALA A 568 34.26 20.50 -10.23
C ALA A 568 33.12 20.06 -9.28
N GLU A 569 33.38 19.94 -7.97
CA GLU A 569 32.32 19.61 -7.00
C GLU A 569 31.33 20.78 -6.84
N ALA A 570 31.83 22.02 -6.88
CA ALA A 570 30.99 23.22 -6.82
C ALA A 570 30.00 23.32 -8.00
N THR A 571 30.34 22.70 -9.14
CA THR A 571 29.51 22.69 -10.37
C THR A 571 28.61 21.46 -10.47
N ARG A 572 28.59 20.57 -9.47
CA ARG A 572 27.82 19.32 -9.51
C ARG A 572 26.33 19.51 -9.82
N ARG A 573 25.72 20.58 -9.30
CA ARG A 573 24.30 20.95 -9.59
C ARG A 573 24.15 21.97 -10.72
N ARG A 574 25.25 22.56 -11.16
CA ARG A 574 25.33 23.55 -12.24
C ARG A 574 26.44 23.14 -13.21
N PRO A 575 26.16 22.16 -14.10
CA PRO A 575 27.10 21.68 -15.09
C PRO A 575 27.87 22.83 -15.75
N PRO A 576 29.19 22.68 -15.95
CA PRO A 576 29.98 23.66 -16.67
C PRO A 576 29.56 23.73 -18.13
N VAL A 577 29.98 24.79 -18.82
CA VAL A 577 29.91 24.83 -20.28
C VAL A 577 30.85 23.76 -20.84
N PHE A 578 30.34 22.89 -21.71
CA PHE A 578 31.13 21.82 -22.33
C PHE A 578 31.98 22.33 -23.51
N CYS A 579 32.93 23.21 -23.20
CA CYS A 579 33.94 23.70 -24.12
C CYS A 579 35.34 23.50 -23.54
N TRP A 580 36.35 23.57 -24.40
CA TRP A 580 37.75 23.34 -24.03
C TRP A 580 38.22 24.24 -22.89
N GLU A 581 37.97 25.55 -23.00
CA GLU A 581 38.44 26.56 -22.05
C GLU A 581 37.93 26.32 -20.62
N VAL A 582 36.68 25.88 -20.47
CA VAL A 582 36.10 25.60 -19.16
C VAL A 582 36.51 24.21 -18.67
N MET A 583 36.43 23.19 -19.53
CA MET A 583 36.70 21.82 -19.10
C MET A 583 38.17 21.56 -18.76
N LYS A 584 39.14 22.26 -19.36
CA LYS A 584 40.57 22.10 -19.01
C LYS A 584 40.92 22.46 -17.55
N GLY A 585 40.08 23.28 -16.91
CA GLY A 585 40.23 23.64 -15.50
C GLY A 585 39.55 22.66 -14.53
N MET A 586 38.84 21.63 -15.04
CA MET A 586 38.02 20.74 -14.22
C MET A 586 38.64 19.37 -14.00
N PHE A 587 39.60 18.96 -14.85
CA PHE A 587 40.24 17.64 -14.77
C PHE A 587 41.71 17.76 -14.36
N TYR A 588 42.30 16.66 -13.89
CA TYR A 588 43.75 16.54 -13.71
C TYR A 588 44.26 15.20 -14.25
N ASP A 589 45.56 15.12 -14.54
CA ASP A 589 46.18 13.87 -14.99
C ASP A 589 46.62 13.06 -13.79
N ARG A 590 46.08 11.84 -13.66
CA ARG A 590 46.42 10.92 -12.57
C ARG A 590 47.84 10.37 -12.67
N GLY A 591 48.45 10.44 -13.85
CA GLY A 591 49.85 10.05 -14.06
C GLY A 591 50.85 11.05 -13.50
N ARG A 592 50.40 12.21 -13.01
CA ARG A 592 51.23 13.24 -12.41
C ARG A 592 50.81 13.49 -10.96
N GLU A 593 51.78 13.56 -10.05
CA GLU A 593 51.52 13.78 -8.61
C GLU A 593 51.03 15.21 -8.31
N ASP A 594 51.32 16.15 -9.20
CA ASP A 594 51.10 17.59 -9.02
C ASP A 594 49.64 18.06 -9.15
N ARG A 595 48.70 17.16 -9.53
CA ARG A 595 47.29 17.46 -9.82
C ARG A 595 47.09 18.73 -10.67
N VAL A 596 48.02 19.00 -11.59
CA VAL A 596 47.93 20.19 -12.45
C VAL A 596 46.68 20.08 -13.34
N PRO A 597 45.90 21.17 -13.48
CA PRO A 597 44.73 21.18 -14.36
C PRO A 597 45.08 20.72 -15.77
N THR A 598 44.29 19.78 -16.28
CA THR A 598 44.44 19.23 -17.62
C THR A 598 43.08 19.07 -18.30
N HIS A 599 43.12 18.81 -19.59
CA HIS A 599 41.92 18.58 -20.37
C HIS A 599 41.33 17.18 -20.18
N PRO A 600 40.01 17.03 -20.40
CA PRO A 600 39.38 15.71 -20.48
C PRO A 600 40.07 14.84 -21.54
N HIS A 601 40.05 13.52 -21.37
CA HIS A 601 40.66 12.62 -22.34
C HIS A 601 39.85 12.61 -23.65
N LEU A 602 40.34 13.36 -24.64
CA LEU A 602 39.74 13.45 -25.97
C LEU A 602 40.19 12.27 -26.82
N ILE A 603 39.24 11.65 -27.54
CA ILE A 603 39.53 10.60 -28.50
C ILE A 603 40.15 11.22 -29.77
N THR A 604 41.36 10.79 -30.11
CA THR A 604 42.10 11.20 -31.32
C THR A 604 42.64 9.95 -32.07
N GLY A 605 42.67 10.00 -33.41
CA GLY A 605 43.42 9.06 -34.25
C GLY A 605 42.68 7.84 -34.85
N ASN A 606 43.40 7.12 -35.73
CA ASN A 606 42.96 6.08 -36.69
C ASN A 606 42.35 4.79 -36.10
N LYS A 607 42.29 4.64 -34.76
CA LYS A 607 41.74 3.44 -34.10
C LYS A 607 40.26 3.57 -33.72
N THR A 608 39.63 4.68 -34.11
CA THR A 608 38.20 4.93 -33.95
C THR A 608 37.55 4.70 -35.31
N PRO A 609 36.45 3.90 -35.43
CA PRO A 609 35.76 3.74 -36.71
C PRO A 609 35.46 5.13 -37.30
N SER A 610 35.79 5.37 -38.57
CA SER A 610 35.64 6.68 -39.23
C SER A 610 34.22 7.24 -39.10
N GLU A 611 33.22 6.37 -39.12
CA GLU A 611 31.80 6.69 -38.89
C GLU A 611 31.49 7.26 -37.49
N ARG A 612 32.34 7.03 -36.49
CA ARG A 612 32.19 7.56 -35.11
C ARG A 612 32.96 8.84 -34.85
N LEU A 613 33.74 9.31 -35.82
CA LEU A 613 34.43 10.59 -35.76
C LEU A 613 33.59 11.72 -36.37
N ASP A 614 32.45 11.41 -37.01
CA ASP A 614 31.47 12.41 -37.43
C ASP A 614 30.71 12.97 -36.19
N PRO A 615 30.81 14.30 -35.92
CA PRO A 615 30.08 14.95 -34.84
C PRO A 615 28.57 14.69 -34.90
N MET A 616 27.97 14.71 -36.10
CA MET A 616 26.54 14.49 -36.25
C MET A 616 26.17 13.07 -35.90
N ARG A 617 26.94 12.08 -36.37
CA ARG A 617 26.71 10.68 -36.01
C ARG A 617 26.81 10.43 -34.50
N ASN A 618 27.76 11.04 -33.81
CA ASN A 618 27.86 10.91 -32.35
C ASN A 618 26.62 11.49 -31.65
N ILE A 619 26.13 12.66 -32.09
CA ILE A 619 24.92 13.29 -31.56
C ILE A 619 23.67 12.44 -31.84
N GLU A 620 23.55 11.83 -33.03
CA GLU A 620 22.47 10.91 -33.34
C GLU A 620 22.44 9.70 -32.41
N ILE A 621 23.61 9.11 -32.12
CA ILE A 621 23.72 8.00 -31.16
C ILE A 621 23.26 8.46 -29.77
N LEU A 622 23.61 9.67 -29.35
CA LEU A 622 23.19 10.21 -28.06
C LEU A 622 21.68 10.46 -27.98
N PHE A 623 21.05 10.98 -29.03
CA PHE A 623 19.66 11.46 -28.93
C PHE A 623 18.61 10.55 -29.55
N ARG A 624 18.82 9.94 -30.74
CA ARG A 624 17.78 9.16 -31.45
C ARG A 624 17.41 7.85 -30.72
N TRP A 625 16.20 7.33 -30.90
CA TRP A 625 15.70 6.12 -30.19
C TRP A 625 15.13 5.00 -31.07
N ASN A 626 14.98 5.19 -32.39
CA ASN A 626 14.46 4.18 -33.34
C ASN A 626 15.50 3.81 -34.42
N ASP A 627 16.78 3.79 -34.06
CA ASP A 627 17.91 3.74 -34.99
C ASP A 627 18.70 2.43 -34.93
N LYS A 628 18.10 1.37 -34.35
CA LYS A 628 18.69 0.04 -34.14
C LYS A 628 20.01 0.03 -33.33
N HIS A 629 20.44 1.17 -32.78
CA HIS A 629 21.67 1.24 -31.99
C HIS A 629 21.42 0.74 -30.55
N PRO A 630 22.10 -0.34 -30.11
CA PRO A 630 21.89 -0.90 -28.78
C PRO A 630 22.49 0.02 -27.71
N ARG A 631 21.66 0.39 -26.73
CA ARG A 631 22.03 1.27 -25.60
C ARG A 631 21.62 0.59 -24.30
N LYS A 632 22.34 -0.46 -23.91
CA LYS A 632 21.91 -1.40 -22.88
C LYS A 632 21.56 -0.72 -21.55
N SER A 633 22.48 0.09 -21.02
CA SER A 633 22.38 0.67 -19.67
C SER A 633 21.83 2.10 -19.62
N TRP A 634 21.74 2.79 -20.77
CA TRP A 634 21.43 4.23 -20.84
C TRP A 634 20.35 4.56 -21.88
N SER A 635 19.58 3.55 -22.31
CA SER A 635 18.45 3.75 -23.24
C SER A 635 17.41 4.73 -22.69
N ALA A 636 17.13 4.67 -21.40
CA ALA A 636 16.19 5.51 -20.67
C ALA A 636 16.86 6.62 -19.81
N ALA A 637 18.05 7.09 -20.20
CA ALA A 637 18.68 8.26 -19.56
C ALA A 637 17.70 9.44 -19.53
N SER A 638 17.73 10.26 -18.48
CA SER A 638 16.70 11.27 -18.20
C SER A 638 16.53 12.24 -19.37
N TYR A 639 17.61 12.76 -19.93
CA TYR A 639 17.56 13.66 -21.08
C TYR A 639 16.91 13.02 -22.32
N ARG A 640 17.14 11.71 -22.56
CA ARG A 640 16.55 11.02 -23.71
C ARG A 640 15.07 10.81 -23.53
N VAL A 641 14.64 10.55 -22.30
CA VAL A 641 13.22 10.52 -21.95
C VAL A 641 12.65 11.90 -22.24
N VAL A 642 13.22 13.00 -21.74
CA VAL A 642 12.77 14.37 -22.05
C VAL A 642 12.63 14.63 -23.54
N THR A 643 13.65 14.29 -24.32
CA THR A 643 13.60 14.48 -25.77
C THR A 643 12.46 13.68 -26.41
N GLN A 644 12.22 12.44 -25.96
CA GLN A 644 11.09 11.64 -26.40
C GLN A 644 9.74 12.27 -25.98
N LEU A 645 9.63 12.80 -24.76
CA LEU A 645 8.40 13.45 -24.29
C LEU A 645 8.10 14.73 -25.08
N ALA A 646 9.13 15.53 -25.36
CA ALA A 646 9.01 16.75 -26.15
C ALA A 646 8.62 16.44 -27.60
N HIS A 647 9.32 15.51 -28.25
CA HIS A 647 8.99 15.04 -29.61
C HIS A 647 7.55 14.51 -29.69
N ALA A 648 7.15 13.64 -28.75
CA ALA A 648 5.79 13.10 -28.72
C ALA A 648 4.73 14.18 -28.49
N SER A 649 5.02 15.20 -27.67
CA SER A 649 4.10 16.32 -27.42
C SER A 649 3.93 17.17 -28.69
N ILE A 650 5.02 17.52 -29.35
CA ILE A 650 4.99 18.26 -30.61
C ILE A 650 4.27 17.46 -31.69
N ASN A 651 4.53 16.15 -31.79
CA ASN A 651 3.84 15.29 -32.74
C ASN A 651 2.32 15.28 -32.49
N SER A 652 1.90 15.25 -31.23
CA SER A 652 0.47 15.27 -30.85
C SER A 652 -0.22 16.60 -31.18
N TYR A 653 0.48 17.73 -31.07
CA TYR A 653 -0.12 19.06 -31.21
C TYR A 653 0.07 19.69 -32.59
N LEU A 654 1.23 19.47 -33.21
CA LEU A 654 1.68 20.11 -34.46
C LEU A 654 1.95 19.09 -35.58
N GLY A 655 1.87 17.79 -35.30
CA GLY A 655 2.07 16.72 -36.26
C GLY A 655 3.52 16.25 -36.43
N PRO A 656 3.72 15.17 -37.19
CA PRO A 656 5.01 14.45 -37.25
C PRO A 656 6.13 15.27 -37.90
N VAL A 657 5.82 16.06 -38.93
CA VAL A 657 6.80 16.89 -39.64
C VAL A 657 7.41 17.95 -38.71
N ALA A 658 6.58 18.60 -37.88
CA ALA A 658 7.03 19.58 -36.91
C ALA A 658 7.89 18.93 -35.81
N ALA A 659 7.51 17.73 -35.36
CA ALA A 659 8.27 16.98 -34.36
C ALA A 659 9.66 16.57 -34.86
N ASP A 660 9.75 16.10 -36.10
CA ASP A 660 11.02 15.71 -36.70
C ASP A 660 11.91 16.92 -37.00
N LYS A 661 11.34 18.04 -37.44
CA LYS A 661 12.05 19.32 -37.56
C LYS A 661 12.60 19.77 -36.21
N TRP A 662 11.77 19.76 -35.17
CA TRP A 662 12.20 20.12 -33.81
C TRP A 662 13.37 19.26 -33.31
N LEU A 663 13.33 17.96 -33.59
CA LEU A 663 14.41 17.05 -33.23
C LEU A 663 15.68 17.41 -34.01
N ALA A 664 15.61 17.66 -35.32
CA ALA A 664 16.76 18.08 -36.12
C ALA A 664 17.36 19.40 -35.61
N ASP A 665 16.51 20.36 -35.24
CA ASP A 665 16.92 21.63 -34.63
C ASP A 665 17.63 21.39 -33.29
N LEU A 666 17.11 20.49 -32.44
CA LEU A 666 17.77 20.10 -31.19
C LEU A 666 19.18 19.55 -31.44
N LEU A 667 19.35 18.63 -32.39
CA LEU A 667 20.66 18.04 -32.70
C LEU A 667 21.64 19.12 -33.18
N SER A 668 21.15 20.06 -33.99
CA SER A 668 21.94 21.20 -34.48
C SER A 668 22.35 22.13 -33.32
N LEU A 669 21.42 22.42 -32.40
CA LEU A 669 21.71 23.21 -31.20
C LEU A 669 22.77 22.55 -30.34
N VAL A 670 22.70 21.22 -30.12
CA VAL A 670 23.74 20.47 -29.38
C VAL A 670 25.11 20.68 -30.02
N LEU A 671 25.20 20.54 -31.34
CA LEU A 671 26.45 20.71 -32.08
C LEU A 671 27.03 22.13 -31.92
N LEU A 672 26.18 23.15 -31.99
CA LEU A 672 26.60 24.55 -31.93
C LEU A 672 27.04 24.99 -30.52
N THR A 673 26.47 24.36 -29.48
CA THR A 673 26.60 24.84 -28.10
C THR A 673 27.45 23.95 -27.19
N ARG A 674 27.69 22.68 -27.56
CA ARG A 674 28.56 21.75 -26.82
C ARG A 674 29.71 21.30 -27.73
N TRP A 675 30.90 21.86 -27.50
CA TRP A 675 32.09 21.53 -28.30
C TRP A 675 32.82 20.28 -27.82
N ILE A 676 32.57 19.88 -26.58
CA ILE A 676 33.03 18.62 -26.00
C ILE A 676 31.80 17.79 -25.66
N LEU A 677 31.71 16.58 -26.21
CA LEU A 677 30.60 15.67 -26.04
C LEU A 677 31.07 14.36 -25.38
N PRO A 678 30.21 13.68 -24.61
CA PRO A 678 30.52 12.35 -24.12
C PRO A 678 30.73 11.38 -25.29
N TYR A 679 31.76 10.54 -25.20
CA TYR A 679 31.93 9.44 -26.14
C TYR A 679 31.19 8.21 -25.63
N SER A 680 30.03 7.90 -26.22
CA SER A 680 29.14 6.84 -25.75
C SER A 680 29.46 5.47 -26.38
N GLY A 681 29.18 4.40 -25.64
CA GLY A 681 29.31 3.02 -26.10
C GLY A 681 28.01 2.22 -25.95
N GLN A 682 27.95 1.01 -26.51
CA GLN A 682 26.75 0.16 -26.43
C GLN A 682 26.32 -0.15 -24.98
N GLY A 683 27.29 -0.22 -24.06
CA GLY A 683 27.08 -0.57 -22.65
C GLY A 683 27.19 0.57 -21.66
N ARG A 684 27.59 1.79 -22.07
CA ARG A 684 27.81 2.93 -21.17
C ARG A 684 27.50 4.26 -21.85
N PHE A 685 26.90 5.17 -21.07
CA PHE A 685 26.59 6.52 -21.53
C PHE A 685 27.86 7.34 -21.81
N ILE A 686 28.84 7.27 -20.91
CA ILE A 686 30.20 7.76 -21.12
C ILE A 686 31.13 6.55 -21.05
N ASP A 687 31.78 6.22 -22.17
CA ASP A 687 32.75 5.13 -22.20
C ASP A 687 34.07 5.56 -21.53
N CYS A 688 34.87 4.59 -21.10
CA CYS A 688 36.12 4.87 -20.41
C CYS A 688 37.29 4.17 -21.09
N THR A 689 38.50 4.69 -20.90
CA THR A 689 39.74 4.00 -21.32
C THR A 689 39.91 2.69 -20.54
N LYS A 690 40.64 1.74 -21.14
CA LYS A 690 40.98 0.48 -20.46
C LYS A 690 41.88 0.78 -19.26
N SER A 691 41.66 0.08 -18.15
CA SER A 691 42.60 0.07 -17.02
C SER A 691 43.47 -1.18 -17.05
N ALA A 692 44.78 -1.03 -16.88
CA ALA A 692 45.70 -2.15 -16.67
C ALA A 692 46.65 -1.77 -15.52
N LYS A 693 46.36 -2.29 -14.32
CA LYS A 693 47.16 -2.05 -13.11
C LYS A 693 48.55 -2.69 -13.17
N THR A 694 48.76 -3.65 -14.06
CA THR A 694 49.95 -4.50 -14.17
C THR A 694 50.94 -4.04 -15.25
N GLN A 695 50.61 -3.01 -16.04
CA GLN A 695 51.55 -2.40 -16.98
C GLN A 695 52.34 -1.27 -16.32
N THR A 696 53.55 -1.00 -16.80
CA THR A 696 54.41 0.08 -16.31
C THR A 696 54.67 1.08 -17.45
N PRO A 697 54.15 2.33 -17.37
CA PRO A 697 53.31 2.86 -16.31
C PRO A 697 51.86 2.30 -16.34
N PRO A 698 51.17 2.26 -15.18
CA PRO A 698 49.82 1.70 -15.10
C PRO A 698 48.84 2.49 -15.95
N LEU A 699 48.06 1.79 -16.77
CA LEU A 699 46.99 2.42 -17.54
C LEU A 699 45.82 2.72 -16.61
N ILE A 700 45.53 4.00 -16.42
CA ILE A 700 44.47 4.46 -15.54
C ILE A 700 43.21 4.79 -16.35
N ARG A 701 42.06 4.28 -15.88
CA ARG A 701 40.75 4.47 -16.50
C ARG A 701 40.31 5.94 -16.40
N ARG A 702 40.03 6.57 -17.54
CA ARG A 702 39.52 7.95 -17.69
C ARG A 702 38.25 7.97 -18.53
N CYS A 703 37.35 8.94 -18.31
CA CYS A 703 36.20 9.14 -19.19
C CYS A 703 36.64 9.60 -20.57
N LYS A 704 36.02 9.04 -21.62
CA LYS A 704 36.31 9.39 -23.01
C LYS A 704 35.38 10.48 -23.49
N TRP A 705 35.97 11.44 -24.19
CA TRP A 705 35.27 12.61 -24.71
C TRP A 705 35.56 12.78 -26.20
N PHE A 706 34.59 13.34 -26.91
CA PHE A 706 34.65 13.67 -28.31
C PHE A 706 34.67 15.19 -28.47
N SER A 707 35.54 15.74 -29.30
CA SER A 707 35.57 17.17 -29.61
C SER A 707 34.97 17.40 -30.99
N THR A 708 33.97 18.28 -31.09
CA THR A 708 33.33 18.62 -32.37
C THR A 708 34.23 19.53 -33.24
N THR A 709 35.25 20.15 -32.63
CA THR A 709 36.18 21.09 -33.30
C THR A 709 37.48 20.43 -33.76
N LEU A 710 37.94 19.37 -33.09
CA LEU A 710 39.18 18.65 -33.44
C LEU A 710 38.95 17.44 -34.37
N ALA A 711 37.70 17.17 -34.74
CA ALA A 711 37.33 16.01 -35.56
C ALA A 711 37.47 16.21 -37.09
N ARG A 712 38.07 17.32 -37.54
CA ARG A 712 38.52 17.47 -38.93
C ARG A 712 40.04 17.29 -38.97
N PRO A 713 40.57 16.29 -39.71
CA PRO A 713 41.97 16.29 -40.13
C PRO A 713 42.32 17.55 -40.91
#